data_AF-A0A965V2H4-F1
#
_entry.id   AF-A0A965V2H4-F1
#
_cell.length_a   1.000
_cell.length_b   1.000
_cell.length_c   1.000
_cell.angle_alpha   90.00
_cell.angle_beta   90.00
_cell.angle_gamma   90.00
#
_symmetry.space_group_name_H-M   'P 1'
#
loop_
_entity.id
_entity.type
_entity.pdbx_description
1 polymer ?
#
loop_
_entity_poly.entity_id
_entity_poly.type
_entity_poly.pdbx_seq_one_letter_code
_entity_poly.pdbx_strand_id
1 'polypeptide(L)'
;MFLLTAPATISRMSNNQVPHDSDKFNRNAVNRATRRVWLRRAPKIFIFTVLLVVSALSFFRYLSNIPRERFAHGYTYLERVWLGAEKVVRMTALKMSAHHEDLKNTELPVVELYVRGKRLDRLKDALPTTNVKSEKAKIRLGDERYSGKVRFKGDSMNHWAFPNKSWRVELEDGDFYRGMQTFNLNVPRVDNQIANWLGYNLAGEVEGLLSPFAENVHFRLNRLFDGIRLFLEQPNQDMLARRYLPAGKIFVGDISSEQVYGAIPRKKLYSDLTAWSVDGPGNDLHRGELELLINTLHEDENPYLFYDRLTSIVDVEALAKFMALLELVGSVHVDETHNGKLYFHPHIGKFIPIVWDTVAYMWGDEFDLDIGVNKLFRSMIQNPAFRDLKDRFLWKFIEEALPSEKILSKIDLEMSRIRRDLYASPYKLKANDKGIRHLSNREVEEAVSRLRKNVVARENRIRNRMGATEVEYRIVNGERSDERIVLLRINSAAGFEFERFRISFANQPSQSPVVTRVGLEGLGDHLSLKGALIDNSPILGKQVRDHVYDVSVSDRLLSKRRYVGAKSAEVVPAIYRYKISNIPENARPVIEVIGKNAITGIKASGYSTDSIPLDAGNRRYSVWWTPNKFRTGESRKLSGRVRLTETLQLTPYDSLYVAPGTEILLEKGVSILLDGASVHFDGTAEQPIVMRAAEEGVRWGTLALRNVENGSFSHVIFEDSSFLLHDYVRYEGAFAVHGGAVEMDHISVRGNYPSVKSGRLTLRSSKIESPFPFSVKSEHGVVREIETVHEQIPSLHSHSIVDQMALGTAPRAEREFKFSLQMPWQESPKLMKVASKIRKALERRSHDKTVWQAPQYLDSEYYVDSKAEEFLYRDIYFDTPELLAYKNQISYRLRNRFKDRKSYKEHVKRQDWVALWPYRLEFQAKVNRRELGNGFSTVDEARFEFRDVSAPFSVKNQPPDRPWDLDEFIPYFQSGNFQGMDTYPAYKVMQALEGQYEGESLSVIPKLVLITERYRQHLNIPSEFGSGPNPEQAFIISLDKSDIYDAKGYLEFLKSKREGLKYFGKPQFYGSLLEIEIEFERNVSDVLDQRVEEAKTLAKSEEVKRLEEVRDAFLSDQQAIMQVVDEELIQEGIEVIPASKSKYVQMVELSQSGQ
;
A
#
# COMPACT_ATOMS: atom_id res chain seq x y z
N MET A 1 -36.28 -52.88 7.22
CA MET A 1 -36.12 -54.34 7.46
C MET A 1 -35.21 -54.51 8.68
N PHE A 2 -35.68 -55.24 9.69
CA PHE A 2 -34.99 -55.84 10.85
C PHE A 2 -34.00 -55.01 11.69
N LEU A 3 -34.30 -54.84 12.99
CA LEU A 3 -33.77 -55.73 14.03
C LEU A 3 -34.50 -55.52 15.38
N LEU A 4 -35.14 -56.59 15.83
CA LEU A 4 -35.68 -56.85 17.16
C LEU A 4 -34.84 -57.95 17.82
N THR A 5 -34.85 -57.96 19.17
CA THR A 5 -34.62 -59.05 20.17
C THR A 5 -33.66 -58.54 21.25
N ALA A 6 -33.81 -58.74 22.57
CA ALA A 6 -34.58 -59.71 23.38
C ALA A 6 -34.83 -59.12 24.82
N PRO A 7 -35.21 -59.89 25.88
CA PRO A 7 -36.57 -59.86 26.46
C PRO A 7 -36.60 -59.61 27.99
N ALA A 8 -37.81 -59.53 28.59
CA ALA A 8 -37.98 -59.71 30.03
C ALA A 8 -39.28 -60.47 30.36
N THR A 9 -39.12 -61.49 31.18
CA THR A 9 -40.04 -62.56 31.55
C THR A 9 -41.03 -62.12 32.64
N ILE A 10 -42.27 -62.61 32.53
CA ILE A 10 -43.35 -62.47 33.52
C ILE A 10 -43.22 -63.57 34.58
N SER A 11 -43.40 -63.25 35.86
CA SER A 11 -43.76 -64.22 36.90
C SER A 11 -45.14 -63.91 37.49
N ARG A 12 -45.93 -64.98 37.67
CA ARG A 12 -47.25 -65.03 38.29
C ARG A 12 -47.13 -64.95 39.82
N MET A 13 -48.11 -64.32 40.48
CA MET A 13 -48.59 -64.76 41.78
C MET A 13 -50.12 -64.68 41.85
N SER A 14 -50.70 -65.65 42.56
CA SER A 14 -52.07 -66.14 42.54
C SER A 14 -52.98 -65.52 43.61
N ASN A 15 -54.29 -65.60 43.32
CA ASN A 15 -55.49 -65.46 44.16
C ASN A 15 -55.37 -65.75 45.67
N ASN A 16 -56.11 -64.98 46.50
CA ASN A 16 -57.31 -65.50 47.21
C ASN A 16 -58.13 -64.44 48.01
N GLN A 17 -59.47 -64.66 47.99
CA GLN A 17 -60.54 -64.38 48.98
C GLN A 17 -61.23 -62.98 49.13
N VAL A 18 -62.41 -62.82 48.46
CA VAL A 18 -63.84 -62.66 48.95
C VAL A 18 -64.16 -61.68 50.12
N PRO A 19 -65.33 -60.97 50.23
CA PRO A 19 -66.64 -61.15 49.57
C PRO A 19 -67.39 -59.94 48.95
N HIS A 20 -68.45 -60.32 48.21
CA HIS A 20 -69.67 -59.61 47.80
C HIS A 20 -70.13 -58.43 48.66
N ASP A 21 -70.52 -57.33 48.01
CA ASP A 21 -71.93 -56.91 48.04
C ASP A 21 -72.35 -56.11 46.79
N SER A 22 -73.63 -56.23 46.49
CA SER A 22 -74.40 -55.70 45.39
C SER A 22 -74.35 -54.17 45.21
N ASP A 23 -74.12 -53.67 43.99
CA ASP A 23 -75.00 -52.62 43.46
C ASP A 23 -74.86 -52.33 41.96
N LYS A 24 -75.99 -51.91 41.38
CA LYS A 24 -76.25 -51.67 39.95
C LYS A 24 -75.25 -50.67 39.31
N PHE A 25 -74.36 -51.16 38.45
CA PHE A 25 -73.49 -50.30 37.63
C PHE A 25 -74.26 -49.65 36.47
N ASN A 26 -74.62 -48.37 36.66
CA ASN A 26 -75.37 -47.55 35.72
C ASN A 26 -74.50 -47.13 34.51
N ARG A 27 -74.59 -47.87 33.39
CA ARG A 27 -73.93 -47.53 32.10
C ARG A 27 -74.23 -46.10 31.59
N ASN A 28 -75.33 -45.47 32.01
CA ASN A 28 -75.70 -44.11 31.60
C ASN A 28 -75.04 -42.99 32.44
N ALA A 29 -74.44 -43.31 33.58
CA ALA A 29 -73.66 -42.37 34.39
C ALA A 29 -72.22 -42.25 33.87
N VAL A 30 -71.63 -43.38 33.46
CA VAL A 30 -70.27 -43.43 32.89
C VAL A 30 -70.21 -42.68 31.55
N ASN A 31 -71.22 -42.85 30.68
CA ASN A 31 -71.31 -42.13 29.40
C ASN A 31 -71.59 -40.62 29.54
N ARG A 32 -72.22 -40.16 30.63
CA ARG A 32 -72.42 -38.72 30.90
C ARG A 32 -71.19 -38.06 31.56
N ALA A 33 -70.46 -38.80 32.39
CA ALA A 33 -69.21 -38.35 32.98
C ALA A 33 -68.08 -38.23 31.94
N THR A 34 -67.93 -39.21 31.04
CA THR A 34 -66.96 -39.14 29.93
C THR A 34 -67.27 -38.01 28.95
N ARG A 35 -68.56 -37.76 28.62
CA ARG A 35 -68.96 -36.66 27.73
C ARG A 35 -68.72 -35.26 28.33
N ARG A 36 -68.90 -35.07 29.65
CA ARG A 36 -68.54 -33.82 30.36
C ARG A 36 -67.04 -33.60 30.49
N VAL A 37 -66.25 -34.66 30.68
CA VAL A 37 -64.78 -34.58 30.67
C VAL A 37 -64.26 -34.25 29.27
N TRP A 38 -64.85 -34.84 28.23
CA TRP A 38 -64.52 -34.53 26.83
C TRP A 38 -64.89 -33.10 26.45
N LEU A 39 -66.07 -32.59 26.83
CA LEU A 39 -66.48 -31.20 26.55
C LEU A 39 -65.61 -30.14 27.28
N ARG A 40 -65.00 -30.48 28.42
CA ARG A 40 -64.04 -29.61 29.13
C ARG A 40 -62.59 -29.72 28.63
N ARG A 41 -62.21 -30.87 28.05
CA ARG A 41 -60.86 -31.10 27.50
C ARG A 41 -60.76 -30.80 26.00
N ALA A 42 -61.85 -30.89 25.24
CA ALA A 42 -61.87 -30.64 23.79
C ALA A 42 -61.37 -29.24 23.39
N PRO A 43 -61.70 -28.13 24.09
CA PRO A 43 -61.12 -26.82 23.78
C PRO A 43 -59.62 -26.78 24.07
N LYS A 44 -59.16 -27.44 25.13
CA LYS A 44 -57.73 -27.51 25.50
C LYS A 44 -56.94 -28.38 24.53
N ILE A 45 -57.51 -29.50 24.09
CA ILE A 45 -56.94 -30.37 23.06
C ILE A 45 -56.92 -29.61 21.74
N PHE A 46 -58.00 -28.91 21.36
CA PHE A 46 -58.05 -28.09 20.16
C PHE A 46 -57.00 -26.97 20.18
N ILE A 47 -56.89 -26.19 21.26
CA ILE A 47 -55.86 -25.15 21.43
C ILE A 47 -54.47 -25.77 21.37
N PHE A 48 -54.24 -26.90 22.04
CA PHE A 48 -52.96 -27.60 21.99
C PHE A 48 -52.63 -28.09 20.57
N THR A 49 -53.59 -28.66 19.84
CA THR A 49 -53.44 -29.07 18.45
C THR A 49 -53.16 -27.88 17.55
N VAL A 50 -53.86 -26.75 17.73
CA VAL A 50 -53.61 -25.51 16.97
C VAL A 50 -52.20 -24.97 17.27
N LEU A 51 -51.78 -24.91 18.54
CA LEU A 51 -50.43 -24.50 18.92
C LEU A 51 -49.37 -25.44 18.34
N LEU A 52 -49.64 -26.74 18.29
CA LEU A 52 -48.75 -27.73 17.71
C LEU A 52 -48.66 -27.59 16.19
N VAL A 53 -49.78 -27.29 15.51
CA VAL A 53 -49.81 -26.99 14.07
C VAL A 53 -49.09 -25.68 13.76
N VAL A 54 -49.32 -24.61 14.53
CA VAL A 54 -48.61 -23.33 14.39
C VAL A 54 -47.11 -23.49 14.64
N SER A 55 -46.74 -24.29 15.64
CA SER A 55 -45.34 -24.60 15.93
C SER A 55 -44.71 -25.43 14.81
N ALA A 56 -45.43 -26.43 14.27
CA ALA A 56 -44.99 -27.22 13.14
C ALA A 56 -44.82 -26.37 11.88
N LEU A 57 -45.78 -25.47 11.58
CA LEU A 57 -45.69 -24.52 10.47
C LEU A 57 -44.52 -23.56 10.65
N SER A 58 -44.31 -23.03 11.86
CA SER A 58 -43.17 -22.18 12.18
C SER A 58 -41.84 -22.93 12.07
N PHE A 59 -41.81 -24.21 12.46
CA PHE A 59 -40.65 -25.08 12.33
C PHE A 59 -40.33 -25.36 10.86
N PHE A 60 -41.31 -25.74 10.03
CA PHE A 60 -41.11 -25.91 8.60
C PHE A 60 -40.73 -24.59 7.92
N ARG A 61 -41.31 -23.45 8.34
CA ARG A 61 -40.93 -22.12 7.87
C ARG A 61 -39.47 -21.82 8.21
N TYR A 62 -39.05 -22.11 9.44
CA TYR A 62 -37.65 -21.99 9.86
C TYR A 62 -36.74 -22.85 9.00
N LEU A 63 -37.07 -24.14 8.81
CA LEU A 63 -36.30 -25.04 7.94
C LEU A 63 -36.22 -24.52 6.51
N SER A 64 -37.30 -23.96 5.96
CA SER A 64 -37.30 -23.38 4.60
C SER A 64 -36.38 -22.16 4.44
N ASN A 65 -36.06 -21.48 5.55
CA ASN A 65 -35.18 -20.30 5.59
C ASN A 65 -33.72 -20.65 5.95
N ILE A 66 -33.43 -21.91 6.30
CA ILE A 66 -32.08 -22.39 6.58
C ILE A 66 -31.23 -22.49 5.32
N PRO A 67 -31.75 -23.00 4.17
CA PRO A 67 -31.02 -22.97 2.93
C PRO A 67 -30.72 -21.53 2.51
N ARG A 68 -29.45 -21.15 2.63
CA ARG A 68 -28.93 -19.83 2.21
C ARG A 68 -28.05 -19.96 0.97
N GLU A 69 -28.00 -21.15 0.37
CA GLU A 69 -27.15 -21.47 -0.77
C GLU A 69 -27.69 -20.95 -2.09
N ARG A 70 -26.77 -20.56 -2.98
CA ARG A 70 -27.09 -19.99 -4.30
C ARG A 70 -27.94 -20.93 -5.17
N PHE A 71 -27.60 -22.21 -5.20
CA PHE A 71 -28.32 -23.21 -6.01
C PHE A 71 -29.75 -23.46 -5.52
N ALA A 72 -30.05 -23.18 -4.25
CA ALA A 72 -31.37 -23.41 -3.66
C ALA A 72 -32.40 -22.30 -4.01
N HIS A 73 -32.00 -21.26 -4.75
CA HIS A 73 -32.92 -20.21 -5.20
C HIS A 73 -34.03 -20.75 -6.11
N GLY A 74 -33.73 -21.76 -6.93
CA GLY A 74 -34.70 -22.41 -7.82
C GLY A 74 -35.56 -23.49 -7.15
N TYR A 75 -35.35 -23.78 -5.87
CA TYR A 75 -36.02 -24.89 -5.18
C TYR A 75 -37.47 -24.51 -4.83
N THR A 76 -38.36 -25.50 -4.83
CA THR A 76 -39.69 -25.41 -4.25
C THR A 76 -39.60 -25.24 -2.73
N TYR A 77 -40.71 -24.82 -2.10
CA TYR A 77 -40.77 -24.69 -0.64
C TYR A 77 -40.45 -26.02 0.06
N LEU A 78 -41.00 -27.15 -0.42
CA LEU A 78 -40.76 -28.47 0.17
C LEU A 78 -39.31 -28.91 0.04
N GLU A 79 -38.67 -28.67 -1.10
CA GLU A 79 -37.24 -28.96 -1.29
C GLU A 79 -36.36 -28.13 -0.34
N ARG A 80 -36.70 -26.86 -0.11
CA ARG A 80 -36.02 -26.03 0.89
C ARG A 80 -36.23 -26.55 2.31
N VAL A 81 -37.44 -26.99 2.64
CA VAL A 81 -37.74 -27.60 3.94
C VAL A 81 -36.91 -28.87 4.16
N TRP A 82 -36.85 -29.77 3.17
CA TRP A 82 -36.06 -31.00 3.26
C TRP A 82 -34.56 -30.72 3.39
N LEU A 83 -34.03 -29.81 2.58
CA LEU A 83 -32.63 -29.40 2.66
C LEU A 83 -32.31 -28.74 4.02
N GLY A 84 -33.21 -27.92 4.55
CA GLY A 84 -33.10 -27.34 5.89
C GLY A 84 -33.11 -28.41 6.98
N ALA A 85 -34.01 -29.39 6.89
CA ALA A 85 -34.10 -30.52 7.82
C ALA A 85 -32.79 -31.33 7.83
N GLU A 86 -32.29 -31.69 6.65
CA GLU A 86 -31.02 -32.42 6.46
C GLU A 86 -29.87 -31.68 7.15
N LYS A 87 -29.78 -30.35 6.95
CA LYS A 87 -28.76 -29.51 7.57
C LYS A 87 -28.88 -29.50 9.09
N VAL A 88 -30.08 -29.36 9.64
CA VAL A 88 -30.29 -29.37 11.10
C VAL A 88 -29.91 -30.71 11.71
N VAL A 89 -30.33 -31.82 11.09
CA VAL A 89 -29.97 -33.18 11.55
C VAL A 89 -28.46 -33.36 11.54
N ARG A 90 -27.80 -33.01 10.43
CA ARG A 90 -26.35 -33.10 10.30
C ARG A 90 -25.61 -32.23 11.32
N MET A 91 -25.99 -30.95 11.46
CA MET A 91 -25.39 -30.04 12.44
C MET A 91 -25.56 -30.54 13.88
N THR A 92 -26.72 -31.11 14.20
CA THR A 92 -27.01 -31.67 15.52
C THR A 92 -26.12 -32.89 15.79
N ALA A 93 -26.05 -33.82 14.85
CA ALA A 93 -25.17 -35.00 14.96
C ALA A 93 -23.70 -34.59 15.13
N LEU A 94 -23.22 -33.64 14.33
CA LEU A 94 -21.86 -33.12 14.42
C LEU A 94 -21.57 -32.48 15.78
N LYS A 95 -22.49 -31.64 16.27
CA LYS A 95 -22.37 -31.00 17.59
C LYS A 95 -22.32 -32.03 18.72
N MET A 96 -23.13 -33.10 18.65
CA MET A 96 -23.15 -34.17 19.65
C MET A 96 -21.88 -35.03 19.61
N SER A 97 -21.25 -35.15 18.44
CA SER A 97 -20.00 -35.91 18.25
C SER A 97 -18.72 -35.09 18.47
N ALA A 98 -18.82 -33.77 18.62
CA ALA A 98 -17.67 -32.89 18.81
C ALA A 98 -17.04 -33.13 20.19
N HIS A 99 -15.71 -33.06 20.25
CA HIS A 99 -15.00 -33.13 21.52
C HIS A 99 -15.31 -31.90 22.38
N HIS A 100 -15.12 -32.00 23.68
CA HIS A 100 -15.18 -30.83 24.55
C HIS A 100 -13.99 -29.90 24.28
N GLU A 101 -14.24 -28.61 24.39
CA GLU A 101 -13.20 -27.60 24.38
C GLU A 101 -12.23 -27.83 25.55
N ASP A 102 -10.93 -27.79 25.26
CA ASP A 102 -9.86 -27.89 26.25
C ASP A 102 -8.87 -26.73 26.09
N LEU A 103 -9.27 -25.58 26.61
CA LEU A 103 -8.51 -24.34 26.53
C LEU A 103 -7.15 -24.40 27.25
N LYS A 104 -7.00 -25.28 28.27
CA LYS A 104 -5.76 -25.35 29.06
C LYS A 104 -4.61 -25.98 28.28
N ASN A 105 -4.93 -26.87 27.35
CA ASN A 105 -3.96 -27.68 26.61
C ASN A 105 -3.98 -27.36 25.10
N THR A 106 -4.54 -26.22 24.69
CA THR A 106 -4.43 -25.77 23.30
C THR A 106 -3.01 -25.29 23.02
N GLU A 107 -2.47 -25.67 21.85
CA GLU A 107 -1.18 -25.19 21.35
C GLU A 107 -1.34 -23.94 20.46
N LEU A 108 -2.59 -23.52 20.21
CA LEU A 108 -2.90 -22.37 19.36
C LEU A 108 -2.97 -21.08 20.19
N PRO A 109 -2.53 -19.94 19.63
CA PRO A 109 -2.78 -18.65 20.24
C PRO A 109 -4.28 -18.45 20.47
N VAL A 110 -4.63 -17.98 21.66
CA VAL A 110 -6.03 -17.74 22.03
C VAL A 110 -6.43 -16.33 21.62
N VAL A 111 -7.45 -16.24 20.77
CA VAL A 111 -8.05 -14.97 20.34
C VAL A 111 -9.50 -14.93 20.80
N GLU A 112 -9.86 -13.89 21.54
CA GLU A 112 -11.21 -13.75 22.08
C GLU A 112 -11.80 -12.37 21.81
N LEU A 113 -13.01 -12.34 21.26
CA LEU A 113 -13.80 -11.13 21.05
C LEU A 113 -14.98 -11.09 22.02
N TYR A 114 -15.15 -9.97 22.70
CA TYR A 114 -16.32 -9.68 23.51
C TYR A 114 -17.12 -8.53 22.89
N VAL A 115 -18.31 -8.87 22.37
CA VAL A 115 -19.25 -7.99 21.70
C VAL A 115 -20.60 -8.09 22.40
N ARG A 116 -21.09 -6.98 22.96
CA ARG A 116 -22.41 -6.93 23.60
C ARG A 116 -23.50 -7.39 22.63
N GLY A 117 -24.48 -8.19 23.10
CA GLY A 117 -25.55 -8.76 22.25
C GLY A 117 -26.24 -7.77 21.32
N LYS A 118 -26.71 -6.63 21.86
CA LYS A 118 -27.33 -5.56 21.04
C LYS A 118 -26.43 -5.03 19.91
N ARG A 119 -25.10 -5.05 20.09
CA ARG A 119 -24.14 -4.65 19.05
C ARG A 119 -23.98 -5.74 18.00
N LEU A 120 -23.95 -7.00 18.44
CA LEU A 120 -23.89 -8.13 17.54
C LEU A 120 -25.13 -8.19 16.64
N ASP A 121 -26.31 -7.87 17.17
CA ASP A 121 -27.55 -7.80 16.37
C ASP A 121 -27.47 -6.67 15.34
N ARG A 122 -26.98 -5.49 15.74
CA ARG A 122 -26.72 -4.39 14.81
C ARG A 122 -25.75 -4.74 13.67
N LEU A 123 -24.74 -5.57 13.91
CA LEU A 123 -23.86 -6.06 12.84
C LEU A 123 -24.60 -6.98 11.86
N LYS A 124 -25.60 -7.74 12.32
CA LYS A 124 -26.41 -8.63 11.47
C LYS A 124 -27.37 -7.84 10.59
N ASP A 125 -27.87 -6.69 11.05
CA ASP A 125 -28.79 -5.83 10.29
C ASP A 125 -28.17 -5.33 8.96
N ALA A 126 -26.84 -5.27 8.88
CA ALA A 126 -26.12 -4.82 7.69
C ALA A 126 -25.85 -5.94 6.67
N LEU A 127 -26.17 -7.20 6.99
CA LEU A 127 -25.93 -8.33 6.07
C LEU A 127 -26.88 -8.25 4.87
N PRO A 128 -26.41 -8.55 3.65
CA PRO A 128 -25.15 -9.24 3.33
C PRO A 128 -23.90 -8.35 3.24
N THR A 129 -24.04 -7.02 3.25
CA THR A 129 -22.92 -6.10 3.05
C THR A 129 -22.06 -5.96 4.32
N THR A 130 -20.91 -6.63 4.35
CA THR A 130 -20.09 -6.75 5.57
C THR A 130 -19.15 -5.56 5.85
N ASN A 131 -18.94 -4.68 4.87
CA ASN A 131 -17.94 -3.61 4.95
C ASN A 131 -18.48 -2.27 5.51
N VAL A 132 -19.78 -2.16 5.80
CA VAL A 132 -20.43 -0.86 6.07
C VAL A 132 -20.54 -0.54 7.56
N LYS A 133 -20.53 -1.54 8.45
CA LYS A 133 -20.82 -1.36 9.87
C LYS A 133 -19.81 -2.03 10.77
N SER A 134 -19.29 -1.28 11.73
CA SER A 134 -18.38 -1.77 12.76
C SER A 134 -18.91 -1.44 14.16
N GLU A 135 -18.58 -2.27 15.14
CA GLU A 135 -19.06 -2.13 16.51
C GLU A 135 -17.92 -2.31 17.51
N LYS A 136 -18.01 -1.57 18.62
CA LYS A 136 -17.00 -1.63 19.69
C LYS A 136 -16.98 -3.00 20.37
N ALA A 137 -15.78 -3.56 20.52
CA ALA A 137 -15.51 -4.82 21.21
C ALA A 137 -14.36 -4.68 22.23
N LYS A 138 -14.31 -5.61 23.19
CA LYS A 138 -13.09 -5.91 23.94
C LYS A 138 -12.42 -7.11 23.28
N ILE A 139 -11.12 -7.04 23.09
CA ILE A 139 -10.35 -7.99 22.31
C ILE A 139 -9.25 -8.54 23.23
N ARG A 140 -9.07 -9.86 23.25
CA ARG A 140 -7.97 -10.51 23.96
C ARG A 140 -7.15 -11.31 22.97
N LEU A 141 -5.84 -11.07 22.95
CA LEU A 141 -4.88 -11.70 22.05
C LEU A 141 -3.78 -12.31 22.92
N GLY A 142 -3.84 -13.62 23.14
CA GLY A 142 -3.04 -14.27 24.18
C GLY A 142 -3.42 -13.73 25.58
N ASP A 143 -2.44 -13.19 26.27
CA ASP A 143 -2.59 -12.57 27.59
C ASP A 143 -2.90 -11.07 27.52
N GLU A 144 -2.73 -10.46 26.34
CA GLU A 144 -2.90 -9.03 26.13
C GLU A 144 -4.37 -8.68 25.88
N ARG A 145 -4.78 -7.49 26.37
CA ARG A 145 -6.16 -7.01 26.29
C ARG A 145 -6.22 -5.66 25.61
N TYR A 146 -7.08 -5.58 24.61
CA TYR A 146 -7.27 -4.40 23.78
C TYR A 146 -8.74 -3.98 23.78
N SER A 147 -8.94 -2.73 23.36
CA SER A 147 -10.24 -2.25 22.89
C SER A 147 -10.14 -1.96 21.41
N GLY A 148 -11.27 -1.99 20.72
CA GLY A 148 -11.27 -1.71 19.30
C GLY A 148 -12.65 -1.87 18.70
N LYS A 149 -12.70 -1.91 17.38
CA LYS A 149 -13.89 -2.17 16.60
C LYS A 149 -13.76 -3.52 15.90
N VAL A 150 -14.89 -4.17 15.74
CA VAL A 150 -15.00 -5.40 14.96
C VAL A 150 -16.15 -5.28 13.98
N ARG A 151 -16.00 -5.94 12.84
CA ARG A 151 -17.06 -6.10 11.85
C ARG A 151 -16.99 -7.48 11.22
N PHE A 152 -18.07 -7.92 10.61
CA PHE A 152 -18.00 -9.09 9.73
C PHE A 152 -17.08 -8.78 8.55
N LYS A 153 -16.43 -9.81 8.00
CA LYS A 153 -15.52 -9.67 6.85
C LYS A 153 -15.79 -10.73 5.82
N GLY A 154 -15.84 -10.34 4.56
CA GLY A 154 -15.84 -11.24 3.41
C GLY A 154 -17.09 -11.05 2.58
N ASP A 155 -16.94 -11.25 1.28
CA ASP A 155 -18.00 -10.98 0.31
C ASP A 155 -18.89 -12.21 0.15
N SER A 156 -18.31 -13.42 0.18
CA SER A 156 -19.01 -14.70 0.08
C SER A 156 -19.75 -15.12 1.36
N MET A 157 -20.91 -15.76 1.20
CA MET A 157 -21.84 -16.18 2.27
C MET A 157 -21.22 -17.02 3.39
N ASN A 158 -20.15 -17.78 3.12
CA ASN A 158 -19.45 -18.58 4.13
C ASN A 158 -18.87 -17.75 5.27
N HIS A 159 -18.64 -16.47 5.04
CA HIS A 159 -18.08 -15.58 6.04
C HIS A 159 -19.13 -15.01 7.01
N TRP A 160 -20.40 -14.93 6.59
CA TRP A 160 -21.42 -14.17 7.32
C TRP A 160 -22.81 -14.82 7.41
N ALA A 161 -23.18 -15.72 6.51
CA ALA A 161 -24.53 -16.30 6.47
C ALA A 161 -24.72 -17.47 7.44
N PHE A 162 -23.65 -18.13 7.89
CA PHE A 162 -23.67 -19.37 8.68
C PHE A 162 -23.20 -19.12 10.12
N PRO A 163 -23.41 -20.03 11.09
CA PRO A 163 -23.16 -19.76 12.52
C PRO A 163 -21.81 -19.10 12.79
N ASN A 164 -20.73 -19.71 12.29
CA ASN A 164 -19.37 -19.22 12.39
C ASN A 164 -19.16 -18.01 11.47
N LYS A 165 -18.62 -16.93 12.03
CA LYS A 165 -18.38 -15.66 11.32
C LYS A 165 -16.90 -15.40 11.14
N SER A 166 -16.55 -14.77 10.02
CA SER A 166 -15.25 -14.15 9.83
C SER A 166 -15.30 -12.69 10.28
N TRP A 167 -14.21 -12.22 10.88
CA TRP A 167 -14.15 -10.91 11.52
C TRP A 167 -13.00 -10.09 10.95
N ARG A 168 -13.21 -8.80 10.75
CA ARG A 168 -12.12 -7.82 10.74
C ARG A 168 -12.06 -7.17 12.11
N VAL A 169 -10.87 -7.15 12.68
CA VAL A 169 -10.56 -6.53 13.97
C VAL A 169 -9.68 -5.32 13.69
N GLU A 170 -10.05 -4.19 14.28
CA GLU A 170 -9.32 -2.92 14.22
C GLU A 170 -9.12 -2.49 15.68
N LEU A 171 -7.88 -2.52 16.14
CA LEU A 171 -7.51 -2.04 17.47
C LEU A 171 -7.65 -0.50 17.52
N GLU A 172 -7.78 0.06 18.72
CA GLU A 172 -7.84 1.50 18.90
C GLU A 172 -6.59 2.21 18.33
N ASP A 173 -6.75 3.45 17.87
CA ASP A 173 -5.71 4.50 17.76
C ASP A 173 -4.42 4.25 18.58
N GLY A 174 -3.31 3.80 17.98
CA GLY A 174 -2.05 3.63 18.72
C GLY A 174 -1.83 2.28 19.41
N ASP A 175 -2.84 1.41 19.45
CA ASP A 175 -2.73 0.04 19.96
C ASP A 175 -2.37 -0.93 18.84
N PHE A 176 -1.38 -1.80 19.09
CA PHE A 176 -0.91 -2.77 18.10
C PHE A 176 -0.62 -4.11 18.74
N TYR A 177 -0.93 -5.17 17.98
CA TYR A 177 -0.57 -6.54 18.32
C TYR A 177 0.41 -7.06 17.28
N ARG A 178 1.64 -7.39 17.71
CA ARG A 178 2.74 -7.79 16.81
C ARG A 178 2.96 -6.80 15.65
N GLY A 179 2.80 -5.51 15.91
CA GLY A 179 2.93 -4.43 14.93
C GLY A 179 1.74 -4.25 13.98
N MET A 180 0.60 -4.91 14.22
CA MET A 180 -0.62 -4.80 13.42
C MET A 180 -1.73 -4.11 14.21
N GLN A 181 -2.36 -3.09 13.63
CA GLN A 181 -3.58 -2.49 14.18
C GLN A 181 -4.82 -3.18 13.63
N THR A 182 -4.76 -3.60 12.36
CA THR A 182 -5.87 -4.25 11.66
C THR A 182 -5.49 -5.64 11.18
N PHE A 183 -6.33 -6.62 11.50
CA PHE A 183 -6.16 -8.00 11.06
C PHE A 183 -7.52 -8.68 10.87
N ASN A 184 -7.53 -9.79 10.13
CA ASN A 184 -8.73 -10.59 9.93
C ASN A 184 -8.65 -11.90 10.72
N LEU A 185 -9.82 -12.42 11.12
CA LEU A 185 -10.03 -13.74 11.69
C LEU A 185 -10.99 -14.48 10.75
N ASN A 186 -10.44 -15.25 9.82
CA ASN A 186 -11.21 -15.90 8.76
C ASN A 186 -11.64 -17.31 9.18
N VAL A 187 -12.87 -17.69 8.81
CA VAL A 187 -13.34 -19.06 8.93
C VAL A 187 -12.67 -19.91 7.84
N PRO A 188 -12.01 -21.03 8.18
CA PRO A 188 -11.48 -21.94 7.18
C PRO A 188 -12.58 -22.48 6.26
N ARG A 189 -12.43 -22.28 4.95
CA ARG A 189 -13.46 -22.60 3.95
C ARG A 189 -13.22 -23.87 3.14
N VAL A 190 -12.00 -24.42 3.20
CA VAL A 190 -11.59 -25.61 2.44
C VAL A 190 -11.73 -26.85 3.33
N ASP A 191 -12.06 -28.01 2.76
CA ASP A 191 -12.35 -29.21 3.54
C ASP A 191 -11.19 -29.73 4.41
N ASN A 192 -9.94 -29.53 3.99
CA ASN A 192 -8.76 -29.83 4.81
C ASN A 192 -8.49 -28.79 5.93
N GLN A 193 -9.23 -27.67 5.95
CA GLN A 193 -9.17 -26.58 6.94
C GLN A 193 -7.84 -25.81 7.03
N ILE A 194 -6.78 -26.22 6.33
CA ILE A 194 -5.44 -25.60 6.40
C ILE A 194 -4.96 -24.99 5.08
N ALA A 195 -5.62 -25.24 3.94
CA ALA A 195 -5.15 -24.81 2.61
C ALA A 195 -4.90 -23.30 2.47
N ASN A 196 -5.75 -22.46 3.07
CA ASN A 196 -5.54 -21.01 3.09
C ASN A 196 -4.27 -20.64 3.88
N TRP A 197 -4.08 -21.22 5.06
CA TRP A 197 -2.88 -21.02 5.87
C TRP A 197 -1.63 -21.50 5.13
N LEU A 198 -1.70 -22.70 4.53
CA LEU A 198 -0.58 -23.31 3.83
C LEU A 198 -0.08 -22.42 2.68
N GLY A 199 -0.98 -21.81 1.91
CA GLY A 199 -0.59 -20.87 0.85
C GLY A 199 0.24 -19.69 1.34
N TYR A 200 -0.17 -19.05 2.44
CA TYR A 200 0.60 -17.95 3.04
C TYR A 200 1.87 -18.42 3.74
N ASN A 201 1.85 -19.60 4.38
CA ASN A 201 3.02 -20.16 5.05
C ASN A 201 4.13 -20.50 4.05
N LEU A 202 3.79 -21.14 2.93
CA LEU A 202 4.74 -21.45 1.86
C LEU A 202 5.28 -20.17 1.20
N ALA A 203 4.43 -19.17 1.00
CA ALA A 203 4.85 -17.87 0.48
C ALA A 203 5.87 -17.16 1.39
N GLY A 204 5.68 -17.25 2.71
CA GLY A 204 6.59 -16.64 3.69
C GLY A 204 7.97 -17.28 3.77
N GLU A 205 8.16 -18.46 3.18
CA GLU A 205 9.46 -19.15 3.06
C GLU A 205 10.24 -18.74 1.80
N VAL A 206 9.59 -18.01 0.87
CA VAL A 206 10.21 -17.55 -0.37
C VAL A 206 10.79 -16.16 -0.16
N GLU A 207 12.12 -16.08 -0.15
CA GLU A 207 12.85 -14.82 -0.01
C GLU A 207 12.49 -13.82 -1.12
N GLY A 208 12.22 -12.57 -0.71
CA GLY A 208 11.85 -11.48 -1.61
C GLY A 208 10.39 -11.48 -2.07
N LEU A 209 9.56 -12.42 -1.60
CA LEU A 209 8.13 -12.44 -1.90
C LEU A 209 7.32 -11.73 -0.80
N LEU A 210 6.52 -10.74 -1.19
CA LEU A 210 5.71 -9.98 -0.24
C LEU A 210 4.43 -10.77 0.11
N SER A 211 4.38 -11.37 1.30
CA SER A 211 3.25 -12.19 1.75
C SER A 211 2.76 -11.80 3.14
N PRO A 212 1.43 -11.70 3.39
CA PRO A 212 0.86 -11.49 4.72
C PRO A 212 1.21 -12.63 5.70
N PHE A 213 1.40 -12.27 6.96
CA PHE A 213 1.49 -13.22 8.06
C PHE A 213 0.15 -13.92 8.30
N ALA A 214 0.18 -15.24 8.49
CA ALA A 214 -1.01 -16.04 8.76
C ALA A 214 -0.75 -17.18 9.76
N GLU A 215 -1.68 -17.39 10.69
CA GLU A 215 -1.63 -18.50 11.66
C GLU A 215 -3.04 -18.98 12.05
N ASN A 216 -3.19 -20.26 12.39
CA ASN A 216 -4.44 -20.75 12.98
C ASN A 216 -4.49 -20.41 14.48
N VAL A 217 -5.65 -19.95 14.95
CA VAL A 217 -5.88 -19.53 16.33
C VAL A 217 -7.08 -20.24 16.94
N HIS A 218 -7.02 -20.46 18.26
CA HIS A 218 -8.17 -20.86 19.05
C HIS A 218 -9.08 -19.64 19.24
N PHE A 219 -10.26 -19.64 18.63
CA PHE A 219 -11.13 -18.46 18.62
C PHE A 219 -12.36 -18.60 19.53
N ARG A 220 -12.59 -17.56 20.34
CA ARG A 220 -13.74 -17.44 21.23
C ARG A 220 -14.53 -16.16 20.96
N LEU A 221 -15.85 -16.27 20.92
CA LEU A 221 -16.77 -15.14 20.88
C LEU A 221 -17.60 -15.13 22.16
N ASN A 222 -17.54 -14.05 22.93
CA ASN A 222 -18.27 -13.89 24.19
C ASN A 222 -18.06 -15.07 25.15
N ARG A 223 -16.81 -15.52 25.34
CA ARG A 223 -16.43 -16.66 26.19
C ARG A 223 -16.98 -18.01 25.72
N LEU A 224 -17.39 -18.13 24.47
CA LEU A 224 -17.78 -19.40 23.87
C LEU A 224 -16.81 -19.74 22.76
N PHE A 225 -16.30 -20.96 22.76
CA PHE A 225 -15.48 -21.47 21.67
C PHE A 225 -16.31 -21.52 20.39
N ASP A 226 -15.81 -20.84 19.37
CA ASP A 226 -16.44 -20.72 18.05
C ASP A 226 -15.56 -21.41 16.98
N GLY A 227 -14.70 -22.33 17.42
CA GLY A 227 -13.81 -23.12 16.58
C GLY A 227 -12.49 -22.42 16.23
N ILE A 228 -11.71 -23.04 15.34
CA ILE A 228 -10.47 -22.43 14.83
C ILE A 228 -10.75 -21.25 13.88
N ARG A 229 -9.85 -20.27 13.83
CA ARG A 229 -9.83 -19.19 12.82
C ARG A 229 -8.44 -19.06 12.23
N LEU A 230 -8.37 -18.60 10.99
CA LEU A 230 -7.14 -18.11 10.38
C LEU A 230 -6.97 -16.64 10.76
N PHE A 231 -6.02 -16.34 11.64
CA PHE A 231 -5.52 -14.99 11.84
C PHE A 231 -4.72 -14.58 10.59
N LEU A 232 -5.04 -13.43 10.00
CA LEU A 232 -4.46 -12.97 8.75
C LEU A 232 -4.15 -11.47 8.81
N GLU A 233 -2.88 -11.12 8.65
CA GLU A 233 -2.40 -9.74 8.48
C GLU A 233 -3.06 -9.07 7.27
N GLN A 234 -3.32 -7.76 7.35
CA GLN A 234 -3.84 -7.00 6.20
C GLN A 234 -2.71 -6.43 5.34
N PRO A 235 -2.85 -6.41 4.00
CA PRO A 235 -1.95 -5.71 3.11
C PRO A 235 -2.24 -4.22 3.22
N ASN A 236 -1.65 -3.58 4.23
CA ASN A 236 -1.79 -2.16 4.55
C ASN A 236 -0.41 -1.58 4.91
N GLN A 237 -0.38 -0.31 5.33
CA GLN A 237 0.86 0.34 5.75
C GLN A 237 1.56 -0.36 6.94
N ASP A 238 0.82 -1.02 7.84
CA ASP A 238 1.41 -1.81 8.94
C ASP A 238 2.27 -2.95 8.38
N MET A 239 1.79 -3.63 7.33
CA MET A 239 2.50 -4.74 6.68
C MET A 239 3.84 -4.30 6.08
N LEU A 240 3.86 -3.12 5.44
CA LEU A 240 5.06 -2.52 4.86
C LEU A 240 6.06 -2.15 5.96
N ALA A 241 5.59 -1.45 7.00
CA ALA A 241 6.42 -1.04 8.12
C ALA A 241 7.07 -2.25 8.83
N ARG A 242 6.31 -3.33 9.05
CA ARG A 242 6.83 -4.58 9.66
C ARG A 242 7.89 -5.28 8.83
N ARG A 243 7.99 -4.97 7.53
CA ARG A 243 8.98 -5.52 6.60
C ARG A 243 10.08 -4.52 6.26
N TYR A 244 10.14 -3.41 6.99
CA TYR A 244 11.09 -2.33 6.73
C TYR A 244 11.04 -1.83 5.28
N LEU A 245 9.84 -1.82 4.70
CA LEU A 245 9.58 -1.21 3.40
C LEU A 245 9.09 0.23 3.61
N PRO A 246 9.44 1.17 2.71
CA PRO A 246 8.91 2.52 2.78
C PRO A 246 7.40 2.54 2.66
N ALA A 247 6.75 3.56 3.24
CA ALA A 247 5.32 3.75 3.08
C ALA A 247 5.04 4.05 1.59
N GLY A 248 4.09 3.34 0.99
CA GLY A 248 3.77 3.49 -0.42
C GLY A 248 2.37 2.98 -0.74
N LYS A 249 1.96 3.12 -2.00
CA LYS A 249 0.58 2.78 -2.41
C LYS A 249 0.40 1.27 -2.51
N ILE A 250 -0.68 0.76 -1.93
CA ILE A 250 -1.17 -0.60 -2.08
C ILE A 250 -2.46 -0.55 -2.89
N PHE A 251 -2.41 -1.12 -4.08
CA PHE A 251 -3.53 -1.27 -4.98
C PHE A 251 -4.24 -2.59 -4.67
N VAL A 252 -5.53 -2.48 -4.37
CA VAL A 252 -6.38 -3.58 -3.92
C VAL A 252 -7.50 -3.80 -4.95
N GLY A 253 -7.33 -4.85 -5.76
CA GLY A 253 -8.31 -5.37 -6.70
C GLY A 253 -9.09 -6.51 -6.07
N ASP A 254 -10.38 -6.31 -5.82
CA ASP A 254 -11.24 -7.31 -5.17
C ASP A 254 -12.70 -7.18 -5.64
N ILE A 255 -13.48 -8.23 -5.38
CA ILE A 255 -14.92 -8.24 -5.67
C ILE A 255 -15.73 -7.79 -4.46
N SER A 256 -16.84 -7.11 -4.72
CA SER A 256 -17.83 -6.72 -3.72
C SER A 256 -18.96 -7.76 -3.58
N SER A 257 -19.65 -7.77 -2.43
CA SER A 257 -20.89 -8.52 -2.25
C SER A 257 -21.92 -8.24 -3.34
N GLU A 258 -22.04 -7.01 -3.82
CA GLU A 258 -22.96 -6.60 -4.88
C GLU A 258 -22.53 -7.14 -6.25
N GLN A 259 -21.25 -7.40 -6.50
CA GLN A 259 -20.79 -8.09 -7.72
C GLN A 259 -20.92 -9.62 -7.63
N VAL A 260 -21.03 -10.16 -6.40
CA VAL A 260 -21.27 -11.59 -6.17
C VAL A 260 -22.77 -11.92 -6.22
N TYR A 261 -23.59 -11.06 -5.62
CA TYR A 261 -25.03 -11.30 -5.39
C TYR A 261 -25.95 -10.29 -6.08
N GLY A 262 -25.46 -9.09 -6.40
CA GLY A 262 -26.19 -8.13 -7.21
C GLY A 262 -25.99 -8.40 -8.71
N ALA A 263 -26.87 -7.85 -9.53
CA ALA A 263 -26.78 -7.96 -10.99
C ALA A 263 -25.68 -7.05 -11.59
N ILE A 264 -24.61 -6.77 -10.84
CA ILE A 264 -23.51 -5.88 -11.23
C ILE A 264 -22.38 -6.72 -11.85
N PRO A 265 -21.95 -6.44 -13.09
CA PRO A 265 -20.85 -7.16 -13.71
C PRO A 265 -19.52 -6.93 -12.98
N ARG A 266 -18.66 -7.95 -12.99
CA ARG A 266 -17.28 -7.84 -12.46
C ARG A 266 -16.43 -6.99 -13.41
N LYS A 267 -15.62 -6.11 -12.83
CA LYS A 267 -14.64 -5.30 -13.58
C LYS A 267 -13.32 -6.06 -13.72
N LYS A 268 -12.56 -5.74 -14.77
CA LYS A 268 -11.27 -6.38 -15.06
C LYS A 268 -10.12 -5.52 -14.54
N LEU A 269 -9.32 -6.09 -13.65
CA LEU A 269 -8.23 -5.41 -12.94
C LEU A 269 -7.21 -4.77 -13.90
N TYR A 270 -6.73 -5.50 -14.90
CA TYR A 270 -5.68 -5.01 -15.80
C TYR A 270 -6.22 -4.34 -17.08
N SER A 271 -7.46 -3.85 -17.01
CA SER A 271 -8.15 -3.13 -18.10
C SER A 271 -8.97 -1.95 -17.62
N ASP A 272 -9.32 -1.88 -16.34
CA ASP A 272 -10.15 -0.82 -15.77
C ASP A 272 -9.52 -0.30 -14.48
N LEU A 273 -9.06 0.95 -14.51
CA LEU A 273 -8.45 1.64 -13.37
C LEU A 273 -9.39 1.71 -12.15
N THR A 274 -10.70 1.78 -12.39
CA THR A 274 -11.73 1.85 -11.34
C THR A 274 -12.02 0.52 -10.67
N ALA A 275 -11.43 -0.58 -11.17
CA ALA A 275 -11.50 -1.89 -10.53
C ALA A 275 -10.58 -1.99 -9.28
N TRP A 276 -9.72 -0.99 -9.06
CA TRP A 276 -8.77 -0.95 -7.95
C TRP A 276 -9.13 0.11 -6.92
N SER A 277 -9.14 -0.29 -5.66
CA SER A 277 -9.03 0.61 -4.52
C SER A 277 -7.56 0.86 -4.18
N VAL A 278 -7.25 2.00 -3.58
CA VAL A 278 -5.88 2.38 -3.19
C VAL A 278 -5.85 2.65 -1.69
N ASP A 279 -4.83 2.12 -1.03
CA ASP A 279 -4.40 2.51 0.32
C ASP A 279 -3.01 3.10 0.19
N GLY A 280 -2.75 4.30 0.71
CA GLY A 280 -1.50 5.03 0.50
C GLY A 280 -1.12 5.88 1.71
N PRO A 281 0.13 6.41 1.75
CA PRO A 281 0.52 7.35 2.78
C PRO A 281 -0.33 8.62 2.70
N GLY A 282 -0.91 9.04 3.84
CA GLY A 282 -1.74 10.23 3.89
C GLY A 282 -3.09 10.04 3.19
N ASN A 283 -3.50 11.04 2.39
CA ASN A 283 -4.74 11.01 1.59
C ASN A 283 -4.45 10.86 0.08
N ASP A 284 -3.24 10.45 -0.32
CA ASP A 284 -2.91 10.23 -1.73
C ASP A 284 -3.56 8.95 -2.25
N LEU A 285 -4.64 9.12 -3.02
CA LEU A 285 -5.41 8.06 -3.67
C LEU A 285 -5.28 8.11 -5.20
N HIS A 286 -4.32 8.86 -5.73
CA HIS A 286 -4.07 8.95 -7.17
C HIS A 286 -3.55 7.60 -7.70
N ARG A 287 -3.92 7.26 -8.95
CA ARG A 287 -3.65 5.96 -9.58
C ARG A 287 -2.75 6.05 -10.83
N GLY A 288 -1.97 7.12 -10.98
CA GLY A 288 -1.20 7.36 -12.21
C GLY A 288 -0.17 6.28 -12.52
N GLU A 289 0.39 5.66 -11.48
CA GLU A 289 1.33 4.55 -11.58
C GLU A 289 0.65 3.30 -12.16
N LEU A 290 -0.59 3.03 -11.72
CA LEU A 290 -1.37 1.89 -12.20
C LEU A 290 -1.90 2.14 -13.62
N GLU A 291 -2.24 3.39 -13.94
CA GLU A 291 -2.61 3.79 -15.30
C GLU A 291 -1.45 3.52 -16.28
N LEU A 292 -0.21 3.87 -15.91
CA LEU A 292 0.98 3.55 -16.71
C LEU A 292 1.13 2.03 -16.96
N LEU A 293 0.95 1.20 -15.93
CA LEU A 293 0.97 -0.25 -16.06
C LEU A 293 -0.14 -0.74 -17.01
N ILE A 294 -1.37 -0.25 -16.84
CA ILE A 294 -2.51 -0.63 -17.67
C ILE A 294 -2.28 -0.21 -19.13
N ASN A 295 -1.82 1.01 -19.40
CA ASN A 295 -1.57 1.51 -20.75
C ASN A 295 -0.47 0.70 -21.44
N THR A 296 0.63 0.39 -20.73
CA THR A 296 1.68 -0.50 -21.24
C THR A 296 1.12 -1.86 -21.66
N LEU A 297 0.19 -2.43 -20.89
CA LEU A 297 -0.49 -3.68 -21.22
C LEU A 297 -1.43 -3.59 -22.45
N HIS A 298 -1.80 -2.40 -22.94
CA HIS A 298 -2.70 -2.21 -24.09
C HIS A 298 -2.00 -1.73 -25.37
N GLU A 299 -0.92 -0.96 -25.27
CA GLU A 299 -0.47 -0.11 -26.37
C GLU A 299 0.66 -0.68 -27.23
N ASP A 300 1.52 -1.58 -26.71
CA ASP A 300 2.72 -1.98 -27.45
C ASP A 300 2.54 -3.26 -28.28
N GLU A 301 2.32 -3.07 -29.59
CA GLU A 301 2.38 -4.15 -30.58
C GLU A 301 3.81 -4.67 -30.81
N ASN A 302 4.83 -3.90 -30.41
CA ASN A 302 6.23 -4.32 -30.41
C ASN A 302 6.57 -4.99 -29.07
N PRO A 303 6.75 -6.33 -29.03
CA PRO A 303 6.90 -7.01 -27.76
C PRO A 303 8.21 -6.68 -27.06
N TYR A 304 9.25 -6.19 -27.75
CA TYR A 304 10.49 -5.78 -27.09
C TYR A 304 10.31 -4.52 -26.25
N LEU A 305 9.75 -3.46 -26.87
CA LEU A 305 9.45 -2.22 -26.17
C LEU A 305 8.43 -2.44 -25.05
N PHE A 306 7.44 -3.29 -25.32
CA PHE A 306 6.48 -3.75 -24.33
C PHE A 306 7.15 -4.36 -23.09
N TYR A 307 8.04 -5.33 -23.29
CA TYR A 307 8.70 -6.01 -22.17
C TYR A 307 9.68 -5.10 -21.44
N ASP A 308 10.47 -4.30 -22.17
CA ASP A 308 11.37 -3.29 -21.60
C ASP A 308 10.61 -2.35 -20.64
N ARG A 309 9.54 -1.72 -21.15
CA ARG A 309 8.65 -0.87 -20.35
C ARG A 309 8.08 -1.62 -19.16
N LEU A 310 7.57 -2.84 -19.35
CA LEU A 310 7.04 -3.63 -18.23
C LEU A 310 8.11 -3.93 -17.15
N THR A 311 9.35 -4.22 -17.53
CA THR A 311 10.43 -4.48 -16.57
C THR A 311 10.88 -3.23 -15.80
N SER A 312 10.63 -2.04 -16.35
CA SER A 312 10.81 -0.76 -15.67
C SER A 312 9.70 -0.46 -14.65
N ILE A 313 8.49 -0.97 -14.88
CA ILE A 313 7.29 -0.70 -14.07
C ILE A 313 7.02 -1.78 -13.00
N VAL A 314 7.44 -3.03 -13.24
CA VAL A 314 7.15 -4.18 -12.37
C VAL A 314 8.44 -4.86 -11.92
N ASP A 315 8.50 -5.27 -10.66
CA ASP A 315 9.55 -6.15 -10.17
C ASP A 315 9.39 -7.55 -10.78
N VAL A 316 10.18 -7.81 -11.81
CA VAL A 316 10.14 -9.03 -12.62
C VAL A 316 10.50 -10.26 -11.80
N GLU A 317 11.44 -10.14 -10.87
CA GLU A 317 11.89 -11.26 -10.05
C GLU A 317 10.81 -11.63 -9.03
N ALA A 318 10.26 -10.64 -8.32
CA ALA A 318 9.16 -10.85 -7.38
C ALA A 318 7.93 -11.44 -8.08
N LEU A 319 7.62 -10.97 -9.30
CA LEU A 319 6.54 -11.52 -10.12
C LEU A 319 6.81 -12.97 -10.55
N ALA A 320 8.02 -13.28 -11.02
CA ALA A 320 8.40 -14.63 -11.41
C ALA A 320 8.31 -15.61 -10.22
N LYS A 321 8.78 -15.20 -9.03
CA LYS A 321 8.65 -15.99 -7.78
C LYS A 321 7.19 -16.19 -7.41
N PHE A 322 6.36 -15.15 -7.51
CA PHE A 322 4.93 -15.27 -7.22
C PHE A 322 4.24 -16.26 -8.16
N MET A 323 4.50 -16.16 -9.47
CA MET A 323 3.94 -17.07 -10.46
C MET A 323 4.44 -18.50 -10.29
N ALA A 324 5.72 -18.69 -9.96
CA ALA A 324 6.27 -20.01 -9.61
C ALA A 324 5.58 -20.59 -8.36
N LEU A 325 5.30 -19.77 -7.33
CA LEU A 325 4.55 -20.22 -6.15
C LEU A 325 3.12 -20.67 -6.53
N LEU A 326 2.43 -19.92 -7.39
CA LEU A 326 1.09 -20.29 -7.86
C LEU A 326 1.11 -21.60 -8.64
N GLU A 327 2.15 -21.87 -9.41
CA GLU A 327 2.34 -23.15 -10.08
C GLU A 327 2.63 -24.28 -9.09
N LEU A 328 3.50 -24.05 -8.10
CA LEU A 328 3.79 -25.03 -7.05
C LEU A 328 2.52 -25.43 -6.29
N VAL A 329 1.70 -24.46 -5.89
CA VAL A 329 0.48 -24.71 -5.10
C VAL A 329 -0.77 -24.97 -5.96
N GLY A 330 -0.65 -24.96 -7.28
CA GLY A 330 -1.75 -25.21 -8.22
C GLY A 330 -2.92 -24.22 -8.09
N SER A 331 -2.62 -22.94 -7.82
CA SER A 331 -3.66 -21.93 -7.56
C SER A 331 -3.99 -21.10 -8.80
N VAL A 332 -5.29 -20.87 -8.99
CA VAL A 332 -5.83 -19.97 -10.02
C VAL A 332 -6.67 -18.82 -9.44
N HIS A 333 -6.64 -18.61 -8.12
CA HIS A 333 -7.56 -17.74 -7.40
C HIS A 333 -7.20 -16.23 -7.43
N VAL A 334 -6.25 -15.84 -8.29
CA VAL A 334 -5.75 -14.46 -8.47
C VAL A 334 -6.05 -14.01 -9.90
N ASP A 335 -7.35 -13.98 -10.23
CA ASP A 335 -7.84 -13.88 -11.60
C ASP A 335 -7.97 -12.44 -12.13
N GLU A 336 -8.58 -12.26 -13.31
CA GLU A 336 -8.78 -10.93 -13.91
C GLU A 336 -9.68 -10.00 -13.10
N THR A 337 -10.40 -10.48 -12.09
CA THR A 337 -11.48 -9.74 -11.43
C THR A 337 -11.29 -9.59 -9.93
N HIS A 338 -10.49 -10.43 -9.27
CA HIS A 338 -10.29 -10.34 -7.82
C HIS A 338 -8.94 -10.87 -7.33
N ASN A 339 -8.66 -10.63 -6.05
CA ASN A 339 -7.44 -10.99 -5.32
C ASN A 339 -6.12 -10.42 -5.88
N GLY A 340 -6.18 -9.49 -6.84
CA GLY A 340 -5.01 -8.71 -7.23
C GLY A 340 -4.62 -7.75 -6.10
N LYS A 341 -3.38 -7.83 -5.65
CA LYS A 341 -2.79 -6.92 -4.66
C LYS A 341 -1.40 -6.52 -5.15
N LEU A 342 -1.17 -5.22 -5.35
CA LEU A 342 0.12 -4.69 -5.81
C LEU A 342 0.58 -3.60 -4.85
N TYR A 343 1.84 -3.66 -4.42
CA TYR A 343 2.51 -2.57 -3.71
C TYR A 343 3.37 -1.80 -4.69
N PHE A 344 3.19 -0.48 -4.80
CA PHE A 344 4.09 0.38 -5.54
C PHE A 344 5.19 0.91 -4.62
N HIS A 345 6.43 0.51 -4.89
CA HIS A 345 7.58 0.88 -4.09
C HIS A 345 8.10 2.27 -4.49
N PRO A 346 7.94 3.31 -3.65
CA PRO A 346 8.19 4.71 -4.04
C PRO A 346 9.66 5.02 -4.32
N HIS A 347 10.61 4.28 -3.73
CA HIS A 347 12.03 4.55 -3.97
C HIS A 347 12.55 4.01 -5.30
N ILE A 348 12.05 2.87 -5.77
CA ILE A 348 12.54 2.20 -7.00
C ILE A 348 11.56 2.32 -8.17
N GLY A 349 10.34 2.84 -7.95
CA GLY A 349 9.35 3.08 -8.99
C GLY A 349 8.69 1.82 -9.55
N LYS A 350 8.64 0.71 -8.80
CA LYS A 350 8.16 -0.59 -9.29
C LYS A 350 6.99 -1.16 -8.49
N PHE A 351 6.10 -1.85 -9.19
CA PHE A 351 5.08 -2.70 -8.59
C PHE A 351 5.67 -4.04 -8.13
N ILE A 352 5.40 -4.39 -6.89
CA ILE A 352 5.70 -5.67 -6.26
C ILE A 352 4.38 -6.37 -5.95
N PRO A 353 4.14 -7.60 -6.44
CA PRO A 353 2.92 -8.32 -6.12
C PRO A 353 2.88 -8.73 -4.65
N ILE A 354 1.71 -8.60 -4.03
CA ILE A 354 1.45 -9.12 -2.68
C ILE A 354 0.67 -10.43 -2.83
N VAL A 355 1.17 -11.49 -2.20
CA VAL A 355 0.49 -12.78 -2.15
C VAL A 355 -0.85 -12.65 -1.43
N TRP A 356 -1.94 -13.07 -2.09
CA TRP A 356 -3.27 -12.96 -1.51
C TRP A 356 -4.20 -14.11 -1.96
N ASP A 357 -4.87 -14.71 -0.97
CA ASP A 357 -5.88 -15.78 -1.08
C ASP A 357 -5.57 -16.84 -2.15
N THR A 358 -4.34 -17.37 -2.13
CA THR A 358 -3.89 -18.39 -3.09
C THR A 358 -4.57 -19.75 -2.88
N VAL A 359 -4.96 -20.10 -1.65
CA VAL A 359 -5.65 -21.37 -1.32
C VAL A 359 -4.93 -22.61 -1.88
N ALA A 360 -3.87 -23.04 -1.21
CA ALA A 360 -2.96 -24.07 -1.71
C ALA A 360 -3.66 -25.41 -2.02
N TYR A 361 -3.42 -25.94 -3.21
CA TYR A 361 -3.87 -27.24 -3.72
C TYR A 361 -5.39 -27.45 -3.74
N MET A 362 -6.19 -26.37 -3.73
CA MET A 362 -7.66 -26.45 -3.77
C MET A 362 -8.18 -27.15 -5.03
N TRP A 363 -7.53 -26.92 -6.17
CA TRP A 363 -7.84 -27.53 -7.47
C TRP A 363 -7.08 -28.83 -7.73
N GLY A 364 -6.41 -29.38 -6.70
CA GLY A 364 -5.54 -30.54 -6.85
C GLY A 364 -4.50 -30.33 -7.94
N ASP A 365 -4.45 -31.26 -8.89
CA ASP A 365 -3.51 -31.25 -10.02
C ASP A 365 -4.25 -31.19 -11.37
N GLU A 366 -5.40 -30.49 -11.40
CA GLU A 366 -6.27 -30.36 -12.58
C GLU A 366 -5.69 -29.43 -13.66
N PHE A 367 -4.91 -28.42 -13.26
CA PHE A 367 -4.31 -27.45 -14.19
C PHE A 367 -2.87 -27.83 -14.53
N ASP A 368 -2.46 -27.61 -15.78
CA ASP A 368 -1.06 -27.76 -16.18
C ASP A 368 -0.19 -26.58 -15.65
N LEU A 369 1.08 -26.53 -16.06
CA LEU A 369 1.97 -25.38 -15.80
C LEU A 369 1.69 -24.20 -16.75
N ASP A 370 2.41 -23.09 -16.56
CA ASP A 370 2.27 -21.82 -17.30
C ASP A 370 0.88 -21.15 -17.09
N ILE A 371 0.50 -21.05 -15.81
CA ILE A 371 -0.81 -20.55 -15.36
C ILE A 371 -0.96 -19.04 -15.68
N GLY A 372 -1.84 -18.73 -16.64
CA GLY A 372 -2.11 -17.37 -17.13
C GLY A 372 -3.44 -16.77 -16.67
N VAL A 373 -3.64 -16.62 -15.36
CA VAL A 373 -4.94 -16.28 -14.75
C VAL A 373 -5.43 -14.85 -14.96
N ASN A 374 -4.53 -13.94 -15.34
CA ASN A 374 -4.85 -12.55 -15.62
C ASN A 374 -4.02 -11.99 -16.79
N LYS A 375 -4.36 -10.80 -17.28
CA LYS A 375 -3.71 -10.17 -18.43
C LYS A 375 -2.20 -10.00 -18.24
N LEU A 376 -1.78 -9.48 -17.09
CA LEU A 376 -0.35 -9.30 -16.76
C LEU A 376 0.40 -10.63 -16.86
N PHE A 377 -0.12 -11.70 -16.26
CA PHE A 377 0.55 -13.00 -16.24
C PHE A 377 0.63 -13.62 -17.64
N ARG A 378 -0.44 -13.52 -18.43
CA ARG A 378 -0.46 -14.01 -19.82
C ARG A 378 0.51 -13.25 -20.71
N SER A 379 0.66 -11.95 -20.49
CA SER A 379 1.65 -11.14 -21.18
C SER A 379 3.07 -11.58 -20.80
N MET A 380 3.37 -11.74 -19.51
CA MET A 380 4.72 -12.09 -19.05
C MET A 380 5.15 -13.50 -19.46
N ILE A 381 4.27 -14.51 -19.40
CA ILE A 381 4.59 -15.91 -19.79
C ILE A 381 4.94 -16.04 -21.27
N GLN A 382 4.43 -15.15 -22.13
CA GLN A 382 4.77 -15.14 -23.55
C GLN A 382 6.21 -14.71 -23.82
N ASN A 383 6.89 -14.09 -22.85
CA ASN A 383 8.32 -13.82 -22.90
C ASN A 383 9.10 -15.09 -22.49
N PRO A 384 9.86 -15.72 -23.42
CA PRO A 384 10.63 -16.92 -23.11
C PRO A 384 11.64 -16.73 -21.97
N ALA A 385 12.27 -15.57 -21.85
CA ALA A 385 13.27 -15.29 -20.80
C ALA A 385 12.62 -15.15 -19.42
N PHE A 386 11.47 -14.46 -19.33
CA PHE A 386 10.69 -14.41 -18.09
C PHE A 386 10.20 -15.80 -17.67
N ARG A 387 9.67 -16.58 -18.61
CA ARG A 387 9.21 -17.95 -18.35
C ARG A 387 10.37 -18.81 -17.84
N ASP A 388 11.53 -18.76 -18.49
CA ASP A 388 12.73 -19.46 -18.03
C ASP A 388 13.15 -19.05 -16.61
N LEU A 389 13.10 -17.75 -16.28
CA LEU A 389 13.35 -17.26 -14.92
C LEU A 389 12.35 -17.87 -13.91
N LYS A 390 11.04 -17.83 -14.21
CA LYS A 390 9.99 -18.47 -13.39
C LYS A 390 10.25 -19.97 -13.22
N ASP A 391 10.55 -20.69 -14.30
CA ASP A 391 10.77 -22.13 -14.30
C ASP A 391 11.98 -22.51 -13.45
N ARG A 392 13.05 -21.70 -13.47
CA ARG A 392 14.21 -21.87 -12.56
C ARG A 392 13.84 -21.66 -11.10
N PHE A 393 13.01 -20.65 -10.78
CA PHE A 393 12.52 -20.49 -9.41
C PHE A 393 11.63 -21.66 -8.98
N LEU A 394 10.74 -22.12 -9.85
CA LEU A 394 9.89 -23.29 -9.59
C LEU A 394 10.73 -24.55 -9.34
N TRP A 395 11.78 -24.77 -10.15
CA TRP A 395 12.72 -25.87 -9.96
C TRP A 395 13.47 -25.74 -8.64
N LYS A 396 14.01 -24.56 -8.33
CA LYS A 396 14.65 -24.28 -7.03
C LYS A 396 13.71 -24.51 -5.85
N PHE A 397 12.41 -24.21 -6.01
CA PHE A 397 11.44 -24.50 -4.96
C PHE A 397 11.32 -25.99 -4.69
N ILE A 398 11.19 -26.83 -5.71
CA ILE A 398 11.03 -28.28 -5.48
C ILE A 398 12.33 -29.02 -5.14
N GLU A 399 13.50 -28.45 -5.46
CA GLU A 399 14.79 -29.04 -5.11
C GLU A 399 15.29 -28.61 -3.72
N GLU A 400 15.09 -27.34 -3.36
CA GLU A 400 15.76 -26.74 -2.20
C GLU A 400 14.76 -26.13 -1.20
N ALA A 401 13.96 -25.16 -1.64
CA ALA A 401 13.25 -24.29 -0.70
C ALA A 401 11.99 -24.93 -0.10
N LEU A 402 11.24 -25.67 -0.91
CA LEU A 402 9.89 -26.21 -0.67
C LEU A 402 9.68 -27.60 -1.33
N PRO A 403 10.59 -28.58 -1.17
CA PRO A 403 10.33 -29.94 -1.64
C PRO A 403 9.10 -30.54 -0.95
N SER A 404 8.44 -31.48 -1.62
CA SER A 404 7.18 -32.09 -1.15
C SER A 404 7.31 -32.67 0.25
N GLU A 405 8.45 -33.26 0.62
CA GLU A 405 8.71 -33.77 1.96
C GLU A 405 8.64 -32.66 3.02
N LYS A 406 9.20 -31.47 2.74
CA LYS A 406 9.13 -30.30 3.62
C LYS A 406 7.70 -29.78 3.73
N ILE A 407 6.96 -29.73 2.62
CA ILE A 407 5.55 -29.32 2.61
C ILE A 407 4.68 -30.30 3.41
N LEU A 408 4.89 -31.61 3.23
CA LEU A 408 4.20 -32.67 3.96
C LEU A 408 4.51 -32.59 5.46
N SER A 409 5.77 -32.37 5.84
CA SER A 409 6.16 -32.16 7.25
C SER A 409 5.44 -30.95 7.87
N LYS A 410 5.33 -29.84 7.14
CA LYS A 410 4.56 -28.65 7.58
C LYS A 410 3.08 -28.95 7.75
N ILE A 411 2.47 -29.71 6.82
CA ILE A 411 1.08 -30.16 6.94
C ILE A 411 0.91 -31.02 8.20
N ASP A 412 1.81 -31.96 8.44
CA ASP A 412 1.74 -32.88 9.58
C ASP A 412 1.88 -32.15 10.91
N LEU A 413 2.85 -31.23 11.01
CA LEU A 413 3.06 -30.39 12.18
C LEU A 413 1.87 -29.46 12.45
N GLU A 414 1.32 -28.81 11.43
CA GLU A 414 0.16 -27.94 11.66
C GLU A 414 -1.07 -28.74 12.05
N MET A 415 -1.30 -29.89 11.40
CA MET A 415 -2.39 -30.78 11.76
C MET A 415 -2.26 -31.30 13.19
N SER A 416 -1.06 -31.63 13.67
CA SER A 416 -0.88 -32.05 15.06
C SER A 416 -1.24 -30.93 16.03
N ARG A 417 -0.80 -29.70 15.76
CA ARG A 417 -1.09 -28.50 16.58
C ARG A 417 -2.59 -28.19 16.64
N ILE A 418 -3.28 -28.19 15.50
CA ILE A 418 -4.70 -27.78 15.45
C ILE A 418 -5.67 -28.91 15.83
N ARG A 419 -5.25 -30.19 15.81
CA ARG A 419 -6.17 -31.35 15.87
C ARG A 419 -7.14 -31.29 17.05
N ARG A 420 -6.65 -30.90 18.24
CA ARG A 420 -7.49 -30.81 19.46
C ARG A 420 -8.62 -29.80 19.27
N ASP A 421 -8.27 -28.56 18.93
CA ASP A 421 -9.21 -27.46 18.73
C ASP A 421 -10.14 -27.71 17.53
N LEU A 422 -9.58 -28.29 16.47
CA LEU A 422 -10.32 -28.70 15.30
C LEU A 422 -11.39 -29.74 15.70
N TYR A 423 -11.03 -30.80 16.44
CA TYR A 423 -11.97 -31.85 16.84
C TYR A 423 -13.07 -31.35 17.79
N ALA A 424 -12.76 -30.34 18.60
CA ALA A 424 -13.72 -29.64 19.44
C ALA A 424 -14.64 -28.68 18.64
N SER A 425 -14.29 -28.31 17.41
CA SER A 425 -15.06 -27.38 16.59
C SER A 425 -16.30 -28.08 15.98
N PRO A 426 -17.54 -27.78 16.38
CA PRO A 426 -18.71 -28.54 15.91
C PRO A 426 -19.11 -28.24 14.46
N TYR A 427 -18.74 -27.06 13.92
CA TYR A 427 -19.23 -26.56 12.63
C TYR A 427 -18.12 -26.24 11.64
N LYS A 428 -17.22 -27.20 11.42
CA LYS A 428 -16.23 -27.15 10.31
C LYS A 428 -16.95 -27.09 8.98
N LEU A 429 -16.44 -26.35 8.01
CA LEU A 429 -17.16 -26.15 6.74
C LEU A 429 -16.26 -26.25 5.50
N LYS A 430 -16.84 -26.82 4.44
CA LYS A 430 -16.40 -26.67 3.05
C LYS A 430 -17.38 -25.73 2.36
N ALA A 431 -16.88 -24.65 1.75
CA ALA A 431 -17.69 -23.71 1.00
C ALA A 431 -17.20 -23.56 -0.45
N ASN A 432 -18.14 -23.45 -1.38
CA ASN A 432 -17.91 -23.11 -2.79
C ASN A 432 -19.12 -22.34 -3.36
N ASP A 433 -19.10 -22.05 -4.66
CA ASP A 433 -20.19 -21.33 -5.33
C ASP A 433 -21.54 -22.08 -5.31
N LYS A 434 -21.49 -23.40 -5.05
CA LYS A 434 -22.65 -24.28 -4.86
C LYS A 434 -23.05 -24.40 -3.39
N GLY A 435 -22.54 -23.58 -2.47
CA GLY A 435 -22.99 -23.53 -1.08
C GLY A 435 -22.06 -24.22 -0.08
N ILE A 436 -22.63 -24.60 1.08
CA ILE A 436 -21.84 -25.03 2.25
C ILE A 436 -22.21 -26.43 2.73
N ARG A 437 -21.16 -27.17 3.10
CA ARG A 437 -21.24 -28.49 3.72
C ARG A 437 -20.49 -28.51 5.05
N HIS A 438 -21.16 -28.96 6.11
CA HIS A 438 -20.52 -29.17 7.42
C HIS A 438 -19.80 -30.51 7.48
N LEU A 439 -18.61 -30.51 8.08
CA LEU A 439 -17.67 -31.64 8.04
C LEU A 439 -17.51 -32.30 9.41
N SER A 440 -17.47 -33.63 9.41
CA SER A 440 -17.01 -34.44 10.53
C SER A 440 -15.48 -34.44 10.62
N ASN A 441 -14.93 -34.85 11.78
CA ASN A 441 -13.48 -35.00 11.97
C ASN A 441 -12.87 -35.96 10.93
N ARG A 442 -13.55 -37.08 10.67
CA ARG A 442 -13.14 -38.07 9.68
C ARG A 442 -13.04 -37.48 8.27
N GLU A 443 -14.05 -36.72 7.83
CA GLU A 443 -14.05 -36.10 6.50
C GLU A 443 -12.91 -35.09 6.32
N VAL A 444 -12.50 -34.41 7.39
CA VAL A 444 -11.34 -33.51 7.36
C VAL A 444 -10.05 -34.30 7.25
N GLU A 445 -9.86 -35.36 8.04
CA GLU A 445 -8.66 -36.22 7.94
C GLU A 445 -8.55 -36.88 6.54
N GLU A 446 -9.67 -37.30 5.95
CA GLU A 446 -9.72 -37.77 4.55
C GLU A 446 -9.33 -36.66 3.56
N ALA A 447 -9.74 -35.41 3.81
CA ALA A 447 -9.36 -34.26 2.98
C ALA A 447 -7.87 -33.92 3.10
N VAL A 448 -7.29 -34.03 4.31
CA VAL A 448 -5.85 -33.86 4.53
C VAL A 448 -5.06 -34.96 3.81
N SER A 449 -5.54 -36.21 3.83
CA SER A 449 -4.92 -37.29 3.06
C SER A 449 -4.92 -37.00 1.55
N ARG A 450 -6.02 -36.45 1.00
CA ARG A 450 -6.06 -35.98 -0.39
C ARG A 450 -5.08 -34.83 -0.65
N LEU A 451 -5.00 -33.86 0.26
CA LEU A 451 -4.05 -32.76 0.18
C LEU A 451 -2.60 -33.29 0.07
N ARG A 452 -2.21 -34.24 0.93
CA ARG A 452 -0.87 -34.87 0.87
C ARG A 452 -0.60 -35.51 -0.50
N LYS A 453 -1.57 -36.23 -1.06
CA LYS A 453 -1.45 -36.82 -2.41
C LYS A 453 -1.30 -35.76 -3.50
N ASN A 454 -2.05 -34.65 -3.39
CA ASN A 454 -1.98 -33.55 -4.35
C ASN A 454 -0.59 -32.87 -4.34
N VAL A 455 0.02 -32.69 -3.16
CA VAL A 455 1.38 -32.14 -3.04
C VAL A 455 2.39 -32.99 -3.83
N VAL A 456 2.38 -34.32 -3.61
CA VAL A 456 3.30 -35.25 -4.31
C VAL A 456 3.00 -35.32 -5.80
N ALA A 457 1.72 -35.40 -6.18
CA ALA A 457 1.32 -35.42 -7.58
C ALA A 457 1.77 -34.16 -8.32
N ARG A 458 1.66 -33.00 -7.67
CA ARG A 458 2.05 -31.71 -8.23
C ARG A 458 3.55 -31.62 -8.46
N GLU A 459 4.37 -32.02 -7.49
CA GLU A 459 5.82 -32.07 -7.66
C GLU A 459 6.20 -33.03 -8.80
N ASN A 460 5.61 -34.23 -8.85
CA ASN A 460 5.86 -35.18 -9.93
C ASN A 460 5.50 -34.60 -11.31
N ARG A 461 4.41 -33.84 -11.43
CA ARG A 461 4.07 -33.14 -12.67
C ARG A 461 5.15 -32.12 -13.04
N ILE A 462 5.59 -31.31 -12.08
CA ILE A 462 6.66 -30.33 -12.32
C ILE A 462 7.93 -31.03 -12.78
N ARG A 463 8.34 -32.10 -12.10
CA ARG A 463 9.50 -32.92 -12.47
C ARG A 463 9.39 -33.50 -13.87
N ASN A 464 8.25 -34.11 -14.21
CA ASN A 464 8.02 -34.68 -15.53
C ASN A 464 8.04 -33.62 -16.63
N ARG A 465 7.41 -32.47 -16.39
CA ARG A 465 7.33 -31.38 -17.35
C ARG A 465 8.68 -30.71 -17.57
N MET A 466 9.44 -30.46 -16.50
CA MET A 466 10.75 -29.82 -16.56
C MET A 466 11.88 -30.77 -16.97
N GLY A 467 11.73 -32.08 -16.74
CA GLY A 467 12.76 -33.08 -17.06
C GLY A 467 12.93 -33.33 -18.56
N ALA A 468 11.88 -33.11 -19.36
CA ALA A 468 11.92 -33.32 -20.81
C ALA A 468 12.52 -32.10 -21.53
N THR A 469 13.61 -32.31 -22.28
CA THR A 469 14.15 -31.36 -23.26
C THR A 469 14.23 -32.04 -24.62
N GLU A 470 13.53 -31.51 -25.61
CA GLU A 470 13.45 -32.04 -26.97
C GLU A 470 14.18 -31.07 -27.91
N VAL A 471 15.29 -31.56 -28.44
CA VAL A 471 16.17 -30.82 -29.36
C VAL A 471 16.28 -31.62 -30.64
N GLU A 472 15.84 -31.01 -31.72
CA GLU A 472 15.89 -31.58 -33.05
C GLU A 472 16.79 -30.73 -33.91
N TYR A 473 17.54 -31.34 -34.81
CA TYR A 473 18.31 -30.58 -35.78
C TYR A 473 18.19 -31.10 -37.21
N ARG A 474 18.39 -30.20 -38.16
CA ARG A 474 18.45 -30.50 -39.59
C ARG A 474 19.63 -29.78 -40.20
N ILE A 475 20.41 -30.51 -41.00
CA ILE A 475 21.57 -29.96 -41.71
C ILE A 475 21.14 -29.69 -43.16
N VAL A 476 21.42 -28.49 -43.66
CA VAL A 476 21.14 -28.08 -45.03
C VAL A 476 22.39 -27.43 -45.64
N ASN A 477 22.47 -27.37 -46.96
CA ASN A 477 23.60 -26.72 -47.64
C ASN A 477 23.57 -25.21 -47.39
N GLY A 478 24.75 -24.61 -47.20
CA GLY A 478 24.92 -23.15 -47.18
C GLY A 478 24.91 -22.55 -48.58
N GLU A 479 25.14 -21.24 -48.67
CA GLU A 479 25.25 -20.54 -49.96
C GLU A 479 26.51 -20.93 -50.72
N ARG A 480 27.58 -21.25 -49.98
CA ARG A 480 28.86 -21.74 -50.52
C ARG A 480 29.00 -23.25 -50.35
N SER A 481 29.80 -23.87 -51.21
CA SER A 481 30.07 -25.33 -51.20
C SER A 481 30.71 -25.80 -49.89
N ASP A 482 31.48 -24.93 -49.24
CA ASP A 482 32.19 -25.15 -47.97
C ASP A 482 31.37 -24.79 -46.72
N GLU A 483 30.07 -24.52 -46.89
CA GLU A 483 29.18 -24.12 -45.81
C GLU A 483 28.04 -25.11 -45.60
N ARG A 484 27.67 -25.32 -44.34
CA ARG A 484 26.44 -26.02 -43.94
C ARG A 484 25.68 -25.17 -42.94
N ILE A 485 24.35 -25.25 -42.98
CA ILE A 485 23.47 -24.61 -42.01
C ILE A 485 22.85 -25.69 -41.15
N VAL A 486 22.97 -25.55 -39.83
CA VAL A 486 22.27 -26.37 -38.84
C VAL A 486 21.08 -25.59 -38.32
N LEU A 487 19.88 -26.11 -38.59
CA LEU A 487 18.62 -25.63 -38.02
C LEU A 487 18.34 -26.43 -36.74
N LEU A 488 18.27 -25.77 -35.60
CA LEU A 488 18.00 -26.36 -34.29
C LEU A 488 16.59 -26.00 -33.82
N ARG A 489 15.69 -26.98 -33.71
CA ARG A 489 14.32 -26.82 -33.21
C ARG A 489 14.25 -27.23 -31.73
N ILE A 490 13.76 -26.32 -30.89
CA ILE A 490 13.46 -26.58 -29.47
C ILE A 490 11.95 -26.71 -29.31
N ASN A 491 11.48 -27.90 -28.91
CA ASN A 491 10.06 -28.24 -28.82
C ASN A 491 9.62 -28.74 -27.43
N SER A 492 10.35 -28.36 -26.38
CA SER A 492 10.06 -28.79 -25.01
C SER A 492 9.61 -27.66 -24.10
N ALA A 493 9.15 -28.04 -22.91
CA ALA A 493 8.80 -27.10 -21.86
C ALA A 493 10.04 -26.38 -21.32
N ALA A 494 11.05 -27.15 -20.90
CA ALA A 494 12.37 -26.66 -20.54
C ALA A 494 13.18 -26.27 -21.79
N GLY A 495 14.06 -25.28 -21.62
CA GLY A 495 15.03 -24.90 -22.64
C GLY A 495 16.20 -25.87 -22.74
N PHE A 496 17.09 -25.59 -23.69
CA PHE A 496 18.34 -26.31 -23.89
C PHE A 496 19.52 -25.36 -23.72
N GLU A 497 20.37 -25.63 -22.73
CA GLU A 497 21.65 -24.94 -22.57
C GLU A 497 22.67 -25.64 -23.46
N PHE A 498 23.00 -24.98 -24.57
CA PHE A 498 23.79 -25.54 -25.65
C PHE A 498 25.27 -25.31 -25.38
N GLU A 499 26.03 -26.41 -25.23
CA GLU A 499 27.42 -26.37 -24.77
C GLU A 499 28.42 -26.53 -25.92
N ARG A 500 28.12 -27.36 -26.93
CA ARG A 500 29.02 -27.55 -28.08
C ARG A 500 28.42 -28.31 -29.25
N PHE A 501 28.95 -28.02 -30.43
CA PHE A 501 28.95 -28.96 -31.56
C PHE A 501 30.14 -29.90 -31.46
N ARG A 502 29.92 -31.19 -31.74
CA ARG A 502 31.00 -32.12 -32.09
C ARG A 502 30.87 -32.49 -33.56
N ILE A 503 31.92 -32.20 -34.32
CA ILE A 503 31.91 -32.32 -35.78
C ILE A 503 32.97 -33.34 -36.17
N SER A 504 32.54 -34.40 -36.84
CA SER A 504 33.40 -35.48 -37.31
C SER A 504 33.41 -35.53 -38.84
N PHE A 505 34.61 -35.62 -39.43
CA PHE A 505 34.82 -35.72 -40.87
C PHE A 505 35.33 -37.10 -41.26
N ALA A 506 35.08 -37.52 -42.50
CA ALA A 506 35.64 -38.75 -43.03
C ALA A 506 37.17 -38.66 -43.25
N ASN A 507 37.67 -37.46 -43.55
CA ASN A 507 39.08 -37.17 -43.79
C ASN A 507 39.48 -35.87 -43.06
N GLN A 508 40.78 -35.64 -42.85
CA GLN A 508 41.29 -34.45 -42.19
C GLN A 508 40.94 -33.19 -43.02
N PRO A 509 40.22 -32.20 -42.46
CA PRO A 509 39.96 -30.96 -43.15
C PRO A 509 41.24 -30.11 -43.21
N SER A 510 41.37 -29.30 -44.26
CA SER A 510 42.51 -28.38 -44.44
C SER A 510 42.51 -27.22 -43.43
N GLN A 511 41.34 -26.91 -42.87
CA GLN A 511 41.14 -25.88 -41.86
C GLN A 511 40.15 -26.37 -40.80
N SER A 512 40.27 -25.87 -39.57
CA SER A 512 39.28 -26.16 -38.53
C SER A 512 37.90 -25.60 -38.94
N PRO A 513 36.80 -26.32 -38.65
CA PRO A 513 35.46 -25.81 -38.87
C PRO A 513 35.22 -24.57 -38.00
N VAL A 514 34.48 -23.62 -38.55
CA VAL A 514 34.09 -22.39 -37.86
C VAL A 514 32.58 -22.37 -37.73
N VAL A 515 32.06 -22.15 -36.52
CA VAL A 515 30.62 -22.04 -36.28
C VAL A 515 30.26 -20.59 -36.01
N THR A 516 29.25 -20.09 -36.71
CA THR A 516 28.71 -18.75 -36.53
C THR A 516 27.20 -18.86 -36.35
N ARG A 517 26.62 -18.18 -35.36
CA ARG A 517 25.17 -18.10 -35.22
C ARG A 517 24.59 -17.19 -36.32
N VAL A 518 23.54 -17.61 -37.00
CA VAL A 518 22.98 -16.90 -38.18
C VAL A 518 21.52 -16.51 -37.93
N GLY A 519 21.11 -15.34 -38.43
CA GLY A 519 19.72 -14.87 -38.33
C GLY A 519 19.40 -14.05 -37.09
N LEU A 520 20.42 -13.57 -36.37
CA LEU A 520 20.30 -12.59 -35.30
C LEU A 520 20.92 -11.23 -35.66
N GLU A 521 21.26 -10.96 -36.92
CA GLU A 521 21.71 -9.62 -37.34
C GLU A 521 20.61 -8.61 -36.99
N GLY A 522 20.85 -7.84 -35.93
CA GLY A 522 19.89 -6.92 -35.30
C GLY A 522 19.67 -7.20 -33.81
N LEU A 523 19.62 -8.46 -33.37
CA LEU A 523 19.20 -8.92 -32.02
C LEU A 523 20.27 -8.86 -30.92
N GLY A 524 21.16 -7.86 -30.97
CA GLY A 524 22.31 -7.73 -30.07
C GLY A 524 21.99 -8.07 -28.61
N ASP A 525 22.84 -8.89 -27.98
CA ASP A 525 23.37 -8.82 -26.62
C ASP A 525 22.51 -8.50 -25.38
N HIS A 526 21.22 -8.18 -25.50
CA HIS A 526 20.54 -7.30 -24.53
C HIS A 526 19.31 -7.92 -23.84
N LEU A 527 19.10 -9.24 -23.95
CA LEU A 527 17.98 -9.96 -23.31
C LEU A 527 18.41 -10.99 -22.26
N SER A 528 19.69 -11.02 -21.94
CA SER A 528 20.14 -11.70 -20.74
C SER A 528 19.69 -10.89 -19.53
N LEU A 529 18.89 -11.49 -18.65
CA LEU A 529 18.61 -10.98 -17.30
C LEU A 529 19.89 -10.83 -16.43
N LYS A 530 21.10 -11.05 -16.99
CA LYS A 530 22.43 -10.79 -16.43
C LYS A 530 23.52 -10.82 -17.53
N GLY A 531 23.55 -9.84 -18.43
CA GLY A 531 24.76 -9.48 -19.21
C GLY A 531 25.45 -10.55 -20.08
N ALA A 532 24.75 -11.59 -20.54
CA ALA A 532 25.30 -12.53 -21.50
C ALA A 532 25.11 -11.95 -22.91
N LEU A 533 26.17 -11.33 -23.44
CA LEU A 533 26.26 -10.93 -24.85
C LEU A 533 25.97 -12.17 -25.71
N ILE A 534 25.07 -12.05 -26.68
CA ILE A 534 24.87 -13.05 -27.73
C ILE A 534 26.02 -12.89 -28.70
N ASP A 535 27.12 -13.60 -28.41
CA ASP A 535 28.30 -13.55 -29.25
C ASP A 535 28.05 -14.23 -30.60
N ASN A 536 27.81 -13.41 -31.62
CA ASN A 536 27.71 -13.86 -33.01
C ASN A 536 29.11 -14.03 -33.65
N SER A 537 30.19 -13.88 -32.88
CA SER A 537 31.54 -14.05 -33.41
C SER A 537 31.75 -15.47 -33.94
N PRO A 538 32.54 -15.63 -35.01
CA PRO A 538 32.89 -16.95 -35.50
C PRO A 538 33.69 -17.72 -34.45
N ILE A 539 33.18 -18.89 -34.05
CA ILE A 539 33.80 -19.76 -33.05
C ILE A 539 34.63 -20.82 -33.76
N LEU A 540 35.95 -20.80 -33.55
CA LEU A 540 36.88 -21.76 -34.14
C LEU A 540 36.80 -23.12 -33.43
N GLY A 541 36.67 -24.20 -34.21
CA GLY A 541 36.69 -25.56 -33.70
C GLY A 541 38.07 -25.99 -33.20
N LYS A 542 38.10 -26.59 -32.01
CA LYS A 542 39.30 -27.20 -31.43
C LYS A 542 39.33 -28.68 -31.78
N GLN A 543 40.40 -29.13 -32.42
CA GLN A 543 40.59 -30.54 -32.70
C GLN A 543 40.77 -31.30 -31.38
N VAL A 544 39.95 -32.33 -31.17
CA VAL A 544 39.98 -33.16 -29.95
C VAL A 544 40.48 -34.57 -30.23
N ARG A 545 40.31 -35.07 -31.47
CA ARG A 545 40.87 -36.31 -32.01
C ARG A 545 41.07 -36.16 -33.52
N ASP A 546 41.72 -37.13 -34.15
CA ASP A 546 41.82 -37.17 -35.62
C ASP A 546 40.45 -37.05 -36.27
N HIS A 547 40.31 -36.05 -37.14
CA HIS A 547 39.08 -35.73 -37.88
C HIS A 547 37.86 -35.32 -37.00
N VAL A 548 38.04 -35.10 -35.69
CA VAL A 548 36.96 -34.71 -34.75
C VAL A 548 37.27 -33.37 -34.08
N TYR A 549 36.31 -32.45 -34.16
CA TYR A 549 36.42 -31.08 -33.65
C TYR A 549 35.29 -30.78 -32.68
N ASP A 550 35.60 -30.22 -31.51
CA ASP A 550 34.61 -29.65 -30.61
C ASP A 550 34.57 -28.13 -30.82
N VAL A 551 33.37 -27.57 -30.98
CA VAL A 551 33.13 -26.13 -31.08
C VAL A 551 32.24 -25.72 -29.91
N SER A 552 32.82 -25.05 -28.91
CA SER A 552 32.11 -24.64 -27.70
C SER A 552 31.13 -23.50 -27.99
N VAL A 553 29.88 -23.67 -27.58
CA VAL A 553 28.81 -22.67 -27.69
C VAL A 553 28.33 -22.36 -26.27
N SER A 554 27.79 -21.17 -26.04
CA SER A 554 27.24 -20.76 -24.73
C SER A 554 25.84 -20.17 -24.89
N ASP A 555 24.99 -20.87 -25.64
CA ASP A 555 23.65 -20.38 -25.97
C ASP A 555 22.58 -21.04 -25.10
N ARG A 556 21.59 -20.26 -24.67
CA ARG A 556 20.39 -20.76 -23.99
C ARG A 556 19.21 -20.73 -24.96
N LEU A 557 18.82 -21.90 -25.46
CA LEU A 557 17.80 -22.05 -26.50
C LEU A 557 16.44 -22.36 -25.87
N LEU A 558 15.45 -21.50 -26.14
CA LEU A 558 14.12 -21.54 -25.55
C LEU A 558 13.02 -21.75 -26.61
N SER A 559 11.96 -22.46 -26.25
CA SER A 559 10.68 -22.51 -26.98
C SER A 559 9.75 -21.35 -26.57
N LYS A 560 8.71 -21.10 -27.37
CA LYS A 560 7.66 -20.11 -27.09
C LYS A 560 6.47 -20.71 -26.34
N ARG A 561 5.58 -19.84 -25.86
CA ARG A 561 4.25 -20.19 -25.34
C ARG A 561 3.17 -19.41 -26.06
N ARG A 562 2.08 -20.10 -26.42
CA ARG A 562 0.87 -19.48 -26.96
C ARG A 562 -0.34 -19.93 -26.14
N TYR A 563 -1.18 -18.99 -25.75
CA TYR A 563 -2.43 -19.34 -25.08
C TYR A 563 -3.45 -19.83 -26.10
N VAL A 564 -3.98 -21.05 -25.86
CA VAL A 564 -5.13 -21.59 -26.57
C VAL A 564 -6.31 -21.54 -25.58
N GLY A 565 -6.99 -20.40 -25.53
CA GLY A 565 -8.02 -20.12 -24.52
C GLY A 565 -7.45 -19.54 -23.21
N ALA A 566 -8.26 -19.56 -22.15
CA ALA A 566 -8.03 -18.73 -20.96
C ALA A 566 -7.07 -19.30 -19.90
N LYS A 567 -6.61 -20.57 -20.00
CA LYS A 567 -6.02 -21.26 -18.83
C LYS A 567 -4.69 -21.99 -19.03
N SER A 568 -4.39 -22.51 -20.22
CA SER A 568 -3.11 -23.21 -20.48
C SER A 568 -2.43 -22.69 -21.74
N ALA A 569 -1.11 -22.74 -21.73
CA ALA A 569 -0.29 -22.38 -22.87
C ALA A 569 0.25 -23.63 -23.59
N GLU A 570 0.18 -23.63 -24.92
CA GLU A 570 0.85 -24.64 -25.74
C GLU A 570 2.31 -24.26 -25.96
N VAL A 571 3.17 -25.29 -26.05
CA VAL A 571 4.56 -25.10 -26.47
C VAL A 571 4.55 -24.80 -27.96
N VAL A 572 5.14 -23.66 -28.34
CA VAL A 572 5.37 -23.33 -29.74
C VAL A 572 6.86 -23.56 -30.03
N PRO A 573 7.21 -24.46 -30.96
CA PRO A 573 8.59 -24.74 -31.28
C PRO A 573 9.33 -23.48 -31.75
N ALA A 574 10.58 -23.36 -31.36
CA ALA A 574 11.49 -22.30 -31.79
C ALA A 574 12.62 -22.88 -32.63
N ILE A 575 12.98 -22.21 -33.74
CA ILE A 575 14.09 -22.63 -34.61
C ILE A 575 15.26 -21.63 -34.49
N TYR A 576 16.44 -22.15 -34.24
CA TYR A 576 17.72 -21.44 -34.19
C TYR A 576 18.59 -21.88 -35.37
N ARG A 577 19.44 -20.99 -35.88
CA ARG A 577 20.26 -21.27 -37.06
C ARG A 577 21.73 -21.03 -36.75
N TYR A 578 22.57 -22.01 -37.12
CA TYR A 578 24.02 -21.92 -37.04
C TYR A 578 24.59 -22.24 -38.41
N LYS A 579 25.60 -21.49 -38.83
CA LYS A 579 26.39 -21.75 -40.01
C LYS A 579 27.72 -22.36 -39.60
N ILE A 580 28.09 -23.42 -40.30
CA ILE A 580 29.39 -24.07 -40.17
C ILE A 580 30.12 -23.83 -41.48
N SER A 581 31.23 -23.13 -41.42
CA SER A 581 32.11 -22.81 -42.55
C SER A 581 33.42 -23.62 -42.45
N ASN A 582 34.26 -23.55 -43.49
CA ASN A 582 35.49 -24.32 -43.65
C ASN A 582 35.26 -25.84 -43.72
N ILE A 583 34.13 -26.26 -44.31
CA ILE A 583 33.84 -27.68 -44.54
C ILE A 583 34.48 -28.08 -45.88
N PRO A 584 35.26 -29.18 -45.95
CA PRO A 584 35.86 -29.61 -47.21
C PRO A 584 34.80 -29.82 -48.31
N GLU A 585 35.12 -29.44 -49.54
CA GLU A 585 34.21 -29.62 -50.68
C GLU A 585 33.80 -31.09 -50.81
N ASN A 586 32.50 -31.35 -50.97
CA ASN A 586 31.86 -32.67 -51.00
C ASN A 586 31.88 -33.48 -49.68
N ALA A 587 32.39 -32.94 -48.57
CA ALA A 587 32.28 -33.60 -47.27
C ALA A 587 30.85 -33.54 -46.69
N ARG A 588 30.45 -34.63 -46.02
CA ARG A 588 29.23 -34.71 -45.20
C ARG A 588 29.65 -34.89 -43.74
N PRO A 589 29.82 -33.81 -42.96
CA PRO A 589 30.21 -33.94 -41.56
C PRO A 589 29.09 -34.61 -40.75
N VAL A 590 29.48 -35.47 -39.80
CA VAL A 590 28.60 -35.95 -38.74
C VAL A 590 28.62 -34.91 -37.63
N ILE A 591 27.45 -34.40 -37.24
CA ILE A 591 27.33 -33.34 -36.24
C ILE A 591 26.56 -33.89 -35.04
N GLU A 592 27.15 -33.83 -33.86
CA GLU A 592 26.45 -34.05 -32.60
C GLU A 592 26.21 -32.70 -31.92
N VAL A 593 24.98 -32.50 -31.46
CA VAL A 593 24.55 -31.31 -30.72
C VAL A 593 24.50 -31.71 -29.25
N ILE A 594 25.42 -31.17 -28.44
CA ILE A 594 25.60 -31.58 -27.04
C ILE A 594 25.29 -30.39 -26.13
N GLY A 595 24.50 -30.64 -25.09
CA GLY A 595 24.23 -29.67 -24.05
C GLY A 595 23.48 -30.31 -22.88
N LYS A 596 22.63 -29.52 -22.25
CA LYS A 596 21.84 -29.97 -21.10
C LYS A 596 20.49 -29.28 -21.05
N ASN A 597 19.57 -29.88 -20.33
CA ASN A 597 18.31 -29.26 -19.96
C ASN A 597 18.59 -27.97 -19.18
N ALA A 598 18.05 -26.85 -19.65
CA ALA A 598 18.35 -25.53 -19.11
C ALA A 598 17.82 -25.30 -17.68
N ILE A 599 16.87 -26.13 -17.22
CA ILE A 599 16.27 -26.07 -15.89
C ILE A 599 16.91 -27.09 -14.96
N THR A 600 16.96 -28.36 -15.36
CA THR A 600 17.41 -29.46 -14.48
C THR A 600 18.92 -29.71 -14.53
N GLY A 601 19.62 -29.19 -15.54
CA GLY A 601 21.04 -29.45 -15.77
C GLY A 601 21.37 -30.87 -16.26
N ILE A 602 20.36 -31.73 -16.46
CA ILE A 602 20.55 -33.10 -16.97
C ILE A 602 21.05 -33.04 -18.41
N LYS A 603 22.07 -33.85 -18.75
CA LYS A 603 22.64 -33.94 -20.10
C LYS A 603 21.55 -34.25 -21.13
N ALA A 604 21.58 -33.53 -22.24
CA ALA A 604 20.68 -33.68 -23.37
C ALA A 604 21.46 -33.55 -24.69
N SER A 605 21.01 -34.25 -25.72
CA SER A 605 21.60 -34.21 -27.05
C SER A 605 20.53 -34.04 -28.10
N GLY A 606 20.83 -33.27 -29.14
CA GLY A 606 19.95 -33.16 -30.30
C GLY A 606 19.94 -34.42 -31.13
N TYR A 607 18.83 -34.71 -31.80
CA TYR A 607 18.75 -35.76 -32.83
C TYR A 607 18.39 -35.17 -34.19
N SER A 608 18.89 -35.80 -35.26
CA SER A 608 18.67 -35.34 -36.62
C SER A 608 17.25 -35.67 -37.10
N THR A 609 16.59 -34.75 -37.82
CA THR A 609 15.28 -34.97 -38.44
C THR A 609 15.08 -34.13 -39.70
N ASP A 610 14.39 -34.68 -40.70
CA ASP A 610 14.00 -33.96 -41.92
C ASP A 610 12.74 -33.11 -41.75
N SER A 611 12.06 -33.23 -40.61
CA SER A 611 10.78 -32.57 -40.33
C SER A 611 10.89 -31.07 -40.00
N ILE A 612 12.10 -30.53 -39.87
CA ILE A 612 12.29 -29.09 -39.62
C ILE A 612 12.05 -28.32 -40.92
N PRO A 613 11.11 -27.35 -40.94
CA PRO A 613 10.86 -26.52 -42.11
C PRO A 613 12.12 -25.78 -42.55
N LEU A 614 12.40 -25.76 -43.85
CA LEU A 614 13.53 -25.02 -44.43
C LEU A 614 13.31 -23.49 -44.35
N ASP A 615 12.06 -23.05 -44.36
CA ASP A 615 11.66 -21.65 -44.15
C ASP A 615 11.60 -21.32 -42.65
N ALA A 616 12.76 -21.37 -41.99
CA ALA A 616 12.93 -20.95 -40.60
C ALA A 616 12.68 -19.44 -40.38
N GLY A 617 12.53 -18.65 -41.46
CA GLY A 617 12.19 -17.22 -41.44
C GLY A 617 10.72 -16.93 -41.15
N ASN A 618 9.86 -17.95 -41.05
CA ASN A 618 8.47 -17.77 -40.72
C ASN A 618 8.30 -17.18 -39.31
N ARG A 619 7.61 -16.03 -39.20
CA ARG A 619 7.25 -15.35 -37.93
C ARG A 619 6.69 -16.30 -36.87
N ARG A 620 6.09 -17.41 -37.29
CA ARG A 620 5.53 -18.46 -36.41
C ARG A 620 6.59 -19.20 -35.58
N TYR A 621 7.77 -19.50 -36.15
CA TYR A 621 8.80 -20.35 -35.53
C TYR A 621 10.06 -19.59 -35.08
N SER A 622 10.18 -18.32 -35.48
CA SER A 622 11.15 -17.42 -34.85
C SER A 622 10.84 -17.32 -33.36
N VAL A 623 11.86 -17.28 -32.49
CA VAL A 623 11.70 -17.04 -31.03
C VAL A 623 11.20 -15.63 -30.77
N TRP A 624 11.41 -14.71 -31.72
CA TRP A 624 11.04 -13.32 -31.56
C TRP A 624 10.54 -12.69 -32.87
N TRP A 625 9.50 -11.89 -32.75
CA TRP A 625 8.88 -11.09 -33.81
C TRP A 625 9.93 -10.12 -34.35
N THR A 626 10.16 -10.12 -35.65
CA THR A 626 11.13 -9.30 -36.40
C THR A 626 11.53 -7.98 -35.74
N PRO A 627 12.82 -7.76 -35.44
CA PRO A 627 13.25 -6.67 -34.61
C PRO A 627 13.88 -5.53 -35.41
N ASN A 628 13.17 -5.03 -36.42
CA ASN A 628 13.66 -3.84 -37.09
C ASN A 628 13.44 -2.65 -36.16
N LYS A 629 14.54 -2.25 -35.49
CA LYS A 629 14.76 -1.21 -34.46
C LYS A 629 14.83 -1.75 -33.03
N PHE A 630 15.94 -2.42 -32.71
CA PHE A 630 16.49 -2.27 -31.38
C PHE A 630 16.99 -0.84 -31.22
N ARG A 631 16.79 -0.26 -30.04
CA ARG A 631 17.54 0.91 -29.62
C ARG A 631 18.97 0.41 -29.38
N THR A 632 19.88 0.68 -30.31
CA THR A 632 21.31 0.56 -30.00
C THR A 632 21.58 1.57 -28.90
N GLY A 633 21.97 1.10 -27.72
CA GLY A 633 22.35 1.98 -26.63
C GLY A 633 23.32 3.05 -27.09
N GLU A 634 23.09 4.30 -26.71
CA GLU A 634 24.00 5.37 -27.05
C GLU A 634 25.16 5.38 -26.07
N SER A 635 26.37 5.16 -26.58
CA SER A 635 27.59 5.45 -25.81
C SER A 635 27.89 6.93 -25.94
N ARG A 636 27.66 7.67 -24.86
CA ARG A 636 27.90 9.12 -24.79
C ARG A 636 29.22 9.37 -24.06
N LYS A 637 30.09 10.16 -24.67
CA LYS A 637 31.34 10.62 -24.05
C LYS A 637 31.29 12.13 -23.86
N LEU A 638 31.43 12.59 -22.62
CA LEU A 638 31.54 14.01 -22.26
C LEU A 638 33.00 14.35 -21.97
N SER A 639 33.47 15.46 -22.54
CA SER A 639 34.84 15.94 -22.35
C SER A 639 34.93 17.46 -22.53
N GLY A 640 35.77 18.13 -21.74
CA GLY A 640 35.94 19.59 -21.79
C GLY A 640 34.79 20.32 -21.10
N ARG A 641 34.37 21.49 -21.61
CA ARG A 641 33.22 22.24 -21.06
C ARG A 641 31.93 21.84 -21.78
N VAL A 642 30.99 21.25 -21.06
CA VAL A 642 29.70 20.76 -21.56
C VAL A 642 28.57 21.51 -20.87
N ARG A 643 27.66 22.13 -21.64
CA ARG A 643 26.44 22.77 -21.09
C ARG A 643 25.22 21.91 -21.40
N LEU A 644 24.44 21.55 -20.37
CA LEU A 644 23.19 20.80 -20.48
C LEU A 644 22.00 21.72 -20.22
N THR A 645 21.16 21.90 -21.24
CA THR A 645 19.90 22.68 -21.18
C THR A 645 18.67 21.81 -20.94
N GLU A 646 18.81 20.49 -21.07
CA GLU A 646 17.74 19.51 -20.87
C GLU A 646 18.24 18.31 -20.06
N THR A 647 17.35 17.69 -19.29
CA THR A 647 17.68 16.54 -18.44
C THR A 647 18.17 15.36 -19.29
N LEU A 648 19.39 14.91 -19.01
CA LEU A 648 19.99 13.75 -19.66
C LEU A 648 19.42 12.47 -19.03
N GLN A 649 18.64 11.70 -19.77
CA GLN A 649 18.07 10.42 -19.31
C GLN A 649 18.72 9.25 -20.05
N LEU A 650 19.24 8.29 -19.29
CA LEU A 650 19.92 7.11 -19.80
C LEU A 650 19.29 5.84 -19.23
N THR A 651 19.13 4.86 -20.10
CA THR A 651 18.48 3.56 -19.85
C THR A 651 19.52 2.46 -19.63
N PRO A 652 19.11 1.22 -19.28
CA PRO A 652 20.07 0.12 -19.07
C PRO A 652 20.88 -0.26 -20.32
N TYR A 653 20.55 0.30 -21.48
CA TYR A 653 21.26 0.09 -22.73
C TYR A 653 22.34 1.14 -22.99
N ASP A 654 22.24 2.31 -22.37
CA ASP A 654 23.13 3.43 -22.64
C ASP A 654 24.38 3.38 -21.74
N SER A 655 25.47 4.00 -22.22
CA SER A 655 26.70 4.16 -21.46
C SER A 655 27.12 5.62 -21.42
N LEU A 656 27.52 6.11 -20.25
CA LEU A 656 28.05 7.46 -20.08
C LEU A 656 29.49 7.43 -19.58
N TYR A 657 30.39 8.02 -20.37
CA TYR A 657 31.79 8.21 -20.01
C TYR A 657 32.09 9.71 -19.86
N VAL A 658 32.59 10.13 -18.72
CA VAL A 658 33.00 11.52 -18.46
C VAL A 658 34.51 11.56 -18.26
N ALA A 659 35.20 12.26 -19.15
CA ALA A 659 36.67 12.32 -19.16
C ALA A 659 37.21 13.20 -18.00
N PRO A 660 38.47 12.99 -17.56
CA PRO A 660 39.14 13.86 -16.60
C PRO A 660 39.10 15.34 -17.02
N GLY A 661 38.95 16.25 -16.05
CA GLY A 661 38.93 17.70 -16.26
C GLY A 661 37.66 18.23 -16.95
N THR A 662 36.62 17.41 -17.08
CA THR A 662 35.34 17.84 -17.67
C THR A 662 34.58 18.76 -16.72
N GLU A 663 34.06 19.86 -17.26
CA GLU A 663 33.18 20.78 -16.57
C GLU A 663 31.77 20.68 -17.16
N ILE A 664 30.82 20.19 -16.37
CA ILE A 664 29.41 20.04 -16.74
C ILE A 664 28.61 21.19 -16.11
N LEU A 665 28.13 22.09 -16.94
CA LEU A 665 27.28 23.24 -16.58
C LEU A 665 25.82 22.89 -16.82
N LEU A 666 24.99 22.87 -15.76
CA LEU A 666 23.59 22.49 -15.85
C LEU A 666 22.67 23.70 -15.63
N GLU A 667 21.66 23.88 -16.49
CA GLU A 667 20.67 24.95 -16.32
C GLU A 667 19.67 24.66 -15.19
N LYS A 668 18.83 25.65 -14.87
CA LYS A 668 17.85 25.58 -13.78
C LYS A 668 17.00 24.31 -13.85
N GLY A 669 17.09 23.46 -12.83
CA GLY A 669 16.31 22.21 -12.73
C GLY A 669 16.75 21.07 -13.68
N VAL A 670 17.78 21.26 -14.51
CA VAL A 670 18.32 20.21 -15.38
C VAL A 670 19.04 19.15 -14.54
N SER A 671 18.78 17.88 -14.83
CA SER A 671 19.34 16.74 -14.09
C SER A 671 20.05 15.74 -15.01
N ILE A 672 20.76 14.78 -14.42
CA ILE A 672 21.20 13.57 -15.11
C ILE A 672 20.52 12.38 -14.42
N LEU A 673 19.70 11.63 -15.14
CA LEU A 673 19.03 10.44 -14.66
C LEU A 673 19.61 9.20 -15.35
N LEU A 674 20.19 8.32 -14.55
CA LEU A 674 20.76 7.05 -14.97
C LEU A 674 19.89 5.93 -14.37
N ASP A 675 19.15 5.21 -15.20
CA ASP A 675 18.34 4.07 -14.78
C ASP A 675 18.92 2.78 -15.34
N GLY A 676 19.69 2.05 -14.52
CA GLY A 676 20.39 0.82 -14.90
C GLY A 676 21.53 1.00 -15.91
N ALA A 677 21.84 2.23 -16.34
CA ALA A 677 22.89 2.55 -17.30
C ALA A 677 24.31 2.26 -16.75
N SER A 678 25.27 1.99 -17.64
CA SER A 678 26.70 1.90 -17.29
C SER A 678 27.31 3.30 -17.23
N VAL A 679 28.05 3.62 -16.18
CA VAL A 679 28.54 4.99 -15.96
C VAL A 679 29.95 5.05 -15.38
N HIS A 680 30.78 5.90 -15.97
CA HIS A 680 32.17 6.11 -15.55
C HIS A 680 32.51 7.61 -15.53
N PHE A 681 32.80 8.13 -14.35
CA PHE A 681 33.29 9.48 -14.11
C PHE A 681 34.73 9.39 -13.61
N ASP A 682 35.68 9.47 -14.54
CA ASP A 682 37.08 9.10 -14.28
C ASP A 682 37.96 10.34 -14.05
N GLY A 683 37.63 11.17 -13.06
CA GLY A 683 38.44 12.33 -12.69
C GLY A 683 39.75 11.96 -11.99
N THR A 684 40.73 12.87 -12.03
CA THR A 684 41.98 12.75 -11.26
C THR A 684 42.17 13.95 -10.31
N ALA A 685 43.13 13.86 -9.39
CA ALA A 685 43.44 14.96 -8.46
C ALA A 685 43.84 16.26 -9.19
N GLU A 686 44.57 16.15 -10.31
CA GLU A 686 45.00 17.29 -11.13
C GLU A 686 43.90 17.78 -12.07
N GLN A 687 42.98 16.89 -12.46
CA GLN A 687 41.91 17.17 -13.42
C GLN A 687 40.57 16.62 -12.89
N PRO A 688 40.01 17.23 -11.84
CA PRO A 688 38.73 16.80 -11.30
C PRO A 688 37.60 17.08 -12.30
N ILE A 689 36.55 16.26 -12.24
CA ILE A 689 35.29 16.53 -12.94
C ILE A 689 34.47 17.48 -12.08
N VAL A 690 33.94 18.55 -12.67
CA VAL A 690 33.15 19.56 -11.94
C VAL A 690 31.74 19.59 -12.51
N MET A 691 30.73 19.42 -11.64
CA MET A 691 29.31 19.56 -11.95
C MET A 691 28.73 20.73 -11.17
N ARG A 692 28.29 21.77 -11.88
CA ARG A 692 27.79 23.02 -11.27
C ARG A 692 26.71 23.68 -12.10
N ALA A 693 26.03 24.65 -11.51
CA ALA A 693 25.04 25.45 -12.23
C ALA A 693 25.66 26.27 -13.36
N ALA A 694 24.91 26.45 -14.45
CA ALA A 694 25.32 27.27 -15.58
C ALA A 694 25.32 28.79 -15.26
N GLU A 695 24.59 29.19 -14.23
CA GLU A 695 24.41 30.58 -13.78
C GLU A 695 24.58 30.66 -12.27
N GLU A 696 25.25 31.71 -11.79
CA GLU A 696 25.49 31.94 -10.37
C GLU A 696 24.17 32.20 -9.61
N GLY A 697 24.02 31.61 -8.42
CA GLY A 697 22.78 31.69 -7.62
C GLY A 697 21.62 30.84 -8.12
N VAL A 698 21.74 30.18 -9.28
CA VAL A 698 20.73 29.25 -9.80
C VAL A 698 21.13 27.83 -9.41
N ARG A 699 20.15 26.99 -9.05
CA ARG A 699 20.40 25.57 -8.77
C ARG A 699 19.98 24.68 -9.93
N TRP A 700 20.83 23.71 -10.26
CA TRP A 700 20.47 22.61 -11.14
C TRP A 700 19.75 21.51 -10.33
N GLY A 701 19.28 20.46 -11.01
CA GLY A 701 18.58 19.37 -10.35
C GLY A 701 19.53 18.43 -9.59
N THR A 702 19.61 17.16 -9.99
CA THR A 702 20.45 16.15 -9.33
C THR A 702 21.06 15.14 -10.30
N LEU A 703 22.09 14.42 -9.86
CA LEU A 703 22.50 13.18 -10.50
C LEU A 703 21.73 12.00 -9.87
N ALA A 704 20.65 11.59 -10.53
CA ALA A 704 19.79 10.48 -10.11
C ALA A 704 20.33 9.14 -10.62
N LEU A 705 20.69 8.25 -9.71
CA LEU A 705 21.26 6.92 -9.97
C LEU A 705 20.24 5.86 -9.54
N ARG A 706 19.37 5.43 -10.47
CA ARG A 706 18.36 4.38 -10.23
C ARG A 706 18.87 3.03 -10.71
N ASN A 707 18.84 1.99 -9.87
CA ASN A 707 19.22 0.62 -10.22
C ASN A 707 20.61 0.46 -10.88
N VAL A 708 21.56 1.36 -10.60
CA VAL A 708 22.91 1.29 -11.17
C VAL A 708 23.72 0.23 -10.41
N GLU A 709 24.21 -0.79 -11.13
CA GLU A 709 25.05 -1.86 -10.55
C GLU A 709 26.55 -1.70 -10.89
N ASN A 710 26.88 -1.03 -12.00
CA ASN A 710 28.25 -0.82 -12.48
C ASN A 710 28.50 0.68 -12.73
N GLY A 711 28.68 1.44 -11.65
CA GLY A 711 29.01 2.87 -11.70
C GLY A 711 30.30 3.19 -10.94
N SER A 712 31.27 3.84 -11.58
CA SER A 712 32.50 4.33 -10.93
C SER A 712 32.58 5.86 -10.99
N PHE A 713 32.86 6.47 -9.84
CA PHE A 713 33.04 7.92 -9.72
C PHE A 713 34.34 8.21 -8.96
N SER A 714 35.22 8.97 -9.58
CA SER A 714 36.50 9.35 -8.99
C SER A 714 36.77 10.84 -9.20
N HIS A 715 37.18 11.55 -8.13
CA HIS A 715 37.52 12.98 -8.16
C HIS A 715 36.45 13.85 -8.83
N VAL A 716 35.21 13.77 -8.32
CA VAL A 716 34.08 14.56 -8.82
C VAL A 716 33.67 15.61 -7.79
N ILE A 717 33.46 16.84 -8.24
CA ILE A 717 33.00 17.97 -7.44
C ILE A 717 31.57 18.33 -7.84
N PHE A 718 30.65 18.35 -6.87
CA PHE A 718 29.26 18.76 -7.03
C PHE A 718 28.98 20.07 -6.30
N GLU A 719 28.45 21.06 -7.01
CA GLU A 719 28.12 22.39 -6.48
C GLU A 719 26.68 22.79 -6.88
N ASP A 720 25.97 23.54 -6.04
CA ASP A 720 24.71 24.23 -6.37
C ASP A 720 23.58 23.34 -6.94
N SER A 721 23.41 22.15 -6.38
CA SER A 721 22.37 21.17 -6.77
C SER A 721 21.07 21.32 -5.96
N SER A 722 20.00 20.64 -6.42
CA SER A 722 18.68 20.61 -5.81
C SER A 722 18.10 19.18 -5.80
N PHE A 723 16.99 18.91 -6.49
CA PHE A 723 16.32 17.62 -6.56
C PHE A 723 15.75 17.36 -7.97
N LEU A 724 15.37 16.11 -8.24
CA LEU A 724 14.62 15.68 -9.44
C LEU A 724 13.39 14.90 -9.00
N LEU A 725 12.27 15.12 -9.68
CA LEU A 725 11.10 14.25 -9.61
C LEU A 725 10.86 13.61 -10.97
N HIS A 726 10.94 12.29 -11.04
CA HIS A 726 10.77 11.54 -12.28
C HIS A 726 10.04 10.22 -12.01
N ASP A 727 9.05 9.88 -12.83
CA ASP A 727 8.20 8.69 -12.68
C ASP A 727 7.66 8.47 -11.26
N TYR A 728 7.19 9.55 -10.62
CA TYR A 728 6.69 9.54 -9.23
C TYR A 728 7.76 9.19 -8.17
N VAL A 729 9.04 9.20 -8.55
CA VAL A 729 10.20 8.98 -7.67
C VAL A 729 10.96 10.30 -7.47
N ARG A 730 11.16 10.68 -6.20
CA ARG A 730 11.88 11.89 -5.80
C ARG A 730 13.33 11.59 -5.48
N TYR A 731 14.25 12.19 -6.23
CA TYR A 731 15.70 12.10 -6.07
C TYR A 731 16.21 13.39 -5.45
N GLU A 732 16.78 13.33 -4.25
CA GLU A 732 17.20 14.53 -3.50
C GLU A 732 18.72 14.62 -3.39
N GLY A 733 19.25 15.84 -3.38
CA GLY A 733 20.65 16.09 -3.08
C GLY A 733 21.54 16.25 -4.31
N ALA A 734 22.85 16.31 -4.10
CA ALA A 734 23.84 16.43 -5.18
C ALA A 734 23.80 15.23 -6.13
N PHE A 735 23.66 14.04 -5.55
CA PHE A 735 23.35 12.82 -6.26
C PHE A 735 22.49 11.92 -5.36
N ALA A 736 21.65 11.10 -5.99
CA ALA A 736 20.67 10.26 -5.31
C ALA A 736 20.77 8.81 -5.80
N VAL A 737 21.17 7.89 -4.92
CA VAL A 737 21.26 6.45 -5.22
C VAL A 737 19.98 5.74 -4.81
N HIS A 738 19.20 5.26 -5.79
CA HIS A 738 17.91 4.62 -5.60
C HIS A 738 17.95 3.17 -6.10
N GLY A 739 18.04 2.22 -5.19
CA GLY A 739 18.36 0.83 -5.57
C GLY A 739 19.77 0.70 -6.16
N GLY A 740 20.24 -0.53 -6.31
CA GLY A 740 21.60 -0.80 -6.80
C GLY A 740 22.71 -0.51 -5.78
N ALA A 741 23.96 -0.51 -6.26
CA ALA A 741 25.16 -0.31 -5.46
C ALA A 741 26.16 0.57 -6.22
N VAL A 742 26.55 1.68 -5.61
CA VAL A 742 27.48 2.66 -6.22
C VAL A 742 28.68 2.87 -5.31
N GLU A 743 29.86 2.84 -5.91
CA GLU A 743 31.12 3.16 -5.23
C GLU A 743 31.66 4.49 -5.77
N MET A 744 32.02 5.39 -4.86
CA MET A 744 32.59 6.69 -5.21
C MET A 744 33.81 7.00 -4.35
N ASP A 745 34.80 7.62 -4.98
CA ASP A 745 36.12 7.87 -4.42
C ASP A 745 36.54 9.33 -4.66
N HIS A 746 37.07 10.00 -3.64
CA HIS A 746 37.49 11.40 -3.69
C HIS A 746 36.39 12.37 -4.19
N ILE A 747 35.17 12.22 -3.67
CA ILE A 747 34.05 13.11 -4.02
C ILE A 747 34.06 14.36 -3.17
N SER A 748 33.76 15.52 -3.76
CA SER A 748 33.48 16.75 -3.03
C SER A 748 32.05 17.22 -3.30
N VAL A 749 31.28 17.51 -2.26
CA VAL A 749 29.94 18.09 -2.37
C VAL A 749 29.92 19.41 -1.62
N ARG A 750 29.40 20.48 -2.25
CA ARG A 750 29.25 21.82 -1.65
C ARG A 750 27.81 22.31 -1.74
N GLY A 751 27.29 22.84 -0.62
CA GLY A 751 25.96 23.44 -0.56
C GLY A 751 24.79 22.43 -0.58
N ASN A 752 25.08 21.13 -0.53
CA ASN A 752 24.10 20.04 -0.55
C ASN A 752 24.63 18.74 0.09
N TYR A 753 23.85 17.65 0.01
CA TYR A 753 24.19 16.32 0.52
C TYR A 753 23.96 15.23 -0.54
N PRO A 754 24.64 14.07 -0.47
CA PRO A 754 24.23 12.84 -1.15
C PRO A 754 23.02 12.17 -0.50
N SER A 755 22.17 11.50 -1.28
CA SER A 755 21.09 10.66 -0.74
C SER A 755 21.13 9.21 -1.21
N VAL A 756 20.66 8.30 -0.36
CA VAL A 756 20.56 6.86 -0.65
C VAL A 756 19.21 6.32 -0.20
N LYS A 757 18.45 5.73 -1.13
CA LYS A 757 17.14 5.14 -0.88
C LYS A 757 17.09 3.69 -1.36
N SER A 758 16.91 2.75 -0.44
CA SER A 758 16.82 1.31 -0.75
C SER A 758 18.01 0.76 -1.59
N GLY A 759 19.18 1.39 -1.49
CA GLY A 759 20.40 1.05 -2.22
C GLY A 759 21.64 1.03 -1.33
N ARG A 760 22.82 0.92 -1.94
CA ARG A 760 24.11 0.97 -1.23
C ARG A 760 25.02 2.05 -1.82
N LEU A 761 25.60 2.87 -0.95
CA LEU A 761 26.61 3.85 -1.29
C LEU A 761 27.87 3.62 -0.46
N THR A 762 29.00 3.51 -1.13
CA THR A 762 30.33 3.49 -0.51
C THR A 762 31.05 4.77 -0.87
N LEU A 763 31.40 5.59 0.12
CA LEU A 763 32.19 6.81 -0.05
C LEU A 763 33.59 6.62 0.54
N ARG A 764 34.62 6.94 -0.24
CA ARG A 764 36.03 6.89 0.17
C ARG A 764 36.67 8.27 -0.03
N SER A 765 37.46 8.70 0.95
CA SER A 765 38.27 9.93 0.88
C SER A 765 37.49 11.16 0.40
N SER A 766 36.22 11.30 0.79
CA SER A 766 35.28 12.26 0.22
C SER A 766 34.97 13.39 1.22
N LYS A 767 34.83 14.63 0.74
CA LYS A 767 34.52 15.81 1.55
C LYS A 767 33.10 16.30 1.26
N ILE A 768 32.26 16.40 2.29
CA ILE A 768 30.88 16.87 2.15
C ILE A 768 30.67 18.14 2.98
N GLU A 769 30.48 19.26 2.30
CA GLU A 769 30.16 20.57 2.88
C GLU A 769 28.65 20.82 2.73
N SER A 770 27.89 20.35 3.71
CA SER A 770 26.42 20.35 3.70
C SER A 770 25.87 21.41 4.65
N PRO A 771 24.96 22.32 4.21
CA PRO A 771 24.24 23.22 5.12
C PRO A 771 23.22 22.49 6.01
N PHE A 772 23.07 21.17 5.86
CA PHE A 772 22.07 20.35 6.50
C PHE A 772 22.66 19.66 7.75
N PRO A 773 21.84 19.23 8.72
CA PRO A 773 22.32 18.56 9.94
C PRO A 773 22.94 17.18 9.69
N PHE A 774 23.01 16.72 8.43
CA PHE A 774 23.58 15.46 8.01
C PHE A 774 24.44 15.64 6.75
N SER A 775 25.47 14.80 6.64
CA SER A 775 26.34 14.74 5.46
C SER A 775 25.74 13.89 4.35
N VAL A 776 25.07 12.78 4.70
CA VAL A 776 24.39 11.89 3.74
C VAL A 776 23.00 11.54 4.29
N LYS A 777 21.97 11.64 3.44
CA LYS A 777 20.61 11.21 3.79
C LYS A 777 20.41 9.74 3.41
N SER A 778 20.06 8.88 4.37
CA SER A 778 19.82 7.45 4.12
C SER A 778 18.41 7.03 4.54
N GLU A 779 17.65 6.46 3.60
CA GLU A 779 16.32 5.88 3.82
C GLU A 779 16.30 4.43 3.36
N HIS A 780 16.30 3.48 4.29
CA HIS A 780 16.40 2.04 3.98
C HIS A 780 17.65 1.65 3.15
N GLY A 781 18.64 2.55 3.07
CA GLY A 781 19.90 2.34 2.37
C GLY A 781 21.06 2.05 3.31
N VAL A 782 22.15 1.53 2.76
CA VAL A 782 23.41 1.29 3.49
C VAL A 782 24.46 2.28 3.01
N VAL A 783 24.99 3.07 3.94
CA VAL A 783 26.11 4.00 3.71
C VAL A 783 27.35 3.47 4.44
N ARG A 784 28.50 3.45 3.77
CA ARG A 784 29.81 3.18 4.38
C ARG A 784 30.72 4.38 4.15
N GLU A 785 31.14 5.04 5.23
CA GLU A 785 31.96 6.27 5.21
C GLU A 785 33.34 6.10 5.85
N ILE A 786 34.30 6.92 5.38
CA ILE A 786 35.55 7.29 6.03
C ILE A 786 35.71 8.82 5.87
N GLU A 787 35.82 9.54 6.99
CA GLU A 787 36.04 10.99 7.21
C GLU A 787 35.07 11.98 6.54
N THR A 788 34.11 12.50 7.31
CA THR A 788 33.28 13.66 6.95
C THR A 788 33.69 14.89 7.77
N VAL A 789 33.96 16.02 7.09
CA VAL A 789 34.22 17.31 7.71
C VAL A 789 32.89 18.08 7.77
N HIS A 790 32.36 18.27 8.97
CA HIS A 790 31.16 19.09 9.19
C HIS A 790 31.51 20.58 9.20
N GLU A 791 31.00 21.33 8.24
CA GLU A 791 30.98 22.79 8.30
C GLU A 791 29.51 23.23 8.41
N GLN A 792 29.08 23.64 9.60
CA GLN A 792 27.73 24.18 9.79
C GLN A 792 27.65 25.52 9.08
N ILE A 793 26.95 25.56 7.94
CA ILE A 793 26.57 26.82 7.31
C ILE A 793 25.56 27.52 8.23
N PRO A 794 25.67 28.82 8.49
CA PRO A 794 24.80 29.52 9.42
C PRO A 794 23.32 29.40 9.04
N SER A 795 22.48 28.96 9.98
CA SER A 795 21.02 28.93 9.88
C SER A 795 20.41 30.33 10.04
N LEU A 796 20.73 31.21 9.09
CA LEU A 796 20.33 32.62 9.09
C LEU A 796 19.47 32.92 7.85
N HIS A 797 18.51 33.83 7.99
CA HIS A 797 17.80 34.39 6.85
C HIS A 797 18.72 35.37 6.12
N SER A 798 19.09 35.06 4.87
CA SER A 798 19.88 35.97 4.03
C SER A 798 19.03 37.16 3.55
N HIS A 799 19.62 38.35 3.48
CA HIS A 799 18.98 39.52 2.86
C HIS A 799 18.57 39.24 1.41
N SER A 800 19.31 38.39 0.69
CA SER A 800 18.99 38.01 -0.70
C SER A 800 17.59 37.41 -0.88
N ILE A 801 16.94 36.92 0.18
CA ILE A 801 15.56 36.40 0.12
C ILE A 801 14.59 37.47 -0.39
N VAL A 802 14.80 38.76 -0.08
CA VAL A 802 13.90 39.82 -0.56
C VAL A 802 14.04 40.13 -2.05
N ASP A 803 15.17 39.73 -2.65
CA ASP A 803 15.50 39.96 -4.06
C ASP A 803 15.14 38.77 -4.96
N GLN A 804 14.73 37.64 -4.37
CA GLN A 804 14.44 36.37 -5.07
C GLN A 804 12.95 36.04 -5.09
N MET A 805 12.55 35.15 -6.02
CA MET A 805 11.17 34.67 -6.10
C MET A 805 10.87 33.67 -4.99
N ALA A 806 10.07 34.08 -4.00
CA ALA A 806 9.62 33.20 -2.93
C ALA A 806 8.49 32.25 -3.37
N LEU A 807 8.49 31.03 -2.81
CA LEU A 807 7.49 30.00 -3.06
C LEU A 807 6.60 29.77 -1.84
N GLY A 808 5.42 29.21 -2.08
CA GLY A 808 4.41 28.87 -1.07
C GLY A 808 3.00 29.24 -1.52
N THR A 809 2.07 29.31 -0.57
CA THR A 809 0.76 29.93 -0.78
C THR A 809 0.95 31.44 -0.82
N ALA A 810 0.38 32.11 -1.84
CA ALA A 810 0.48 33.55 -1.99
C ALA A 810 0.04 34.28 -0.70
N PRO A 811 0.76 35.33 -0.26
CA PRO A 811 0.38 36.12 0.91
C PRO A 811 -1.02 36.74 0.74
N ARG A 812 -1.81 36.78 1.82
CA ARG A 812 -3.19 37.29 1.79
C ARG A 812 -3.52 38.08 3.05
N ALA A 813 -4.53 38.95 2.97
CA ALA A 813 -5.10 39.63 4.13
C ALA A 813 -6.14 38.72 4.80
N GLU A 814 -5.99 38.47 6.11
CA GLU A 814 -6.91 37.68 6.92
C GLU A 814 -7.71 38.61 7.84
N ARG A 815 -9.04 38.44 7.87
CA ARG A 815 -9.97 39.22 8.71
C ARG A 815 -10.44 38.37 9.88
N GLU A 816 -9.92 38.64 11.07
CA GLU A 816 -10.10 37.79 12.25
C GLU A 816 -10.73 38.56 13.41
N PHE A 817 -11.76 37.96 14.00
CA PHE A 817 -12.26 38.32 15.33
C PHE A 817 -11.63 37.39 16.36
N LYS A 818 -10.93 37.95 17.34
CA LYS A 818 -10.25 37.20 18.40
C LYS A 818 -10.65 37.68 19.78
N PHE A 819 -10.99 36.72 20.63
CA PHE A 819 -11.34 36.98 22.01
C PHE A 819 -10.67 35.97 22.92
N SER A 820 -10.08 36.46 24.01
CA SER A 820 -9.53 35.64 25.08
C SER A 820 -10.64 35.28 26.06
N LEU A 821 -10.61 34.06 26.56
CA LEU A 821 -11.62 33.54 27.48
C LEU A 821 -11.02 33.42 28.89
N GLN A 822 -11.64 34.04 29.88
CA GLN A 822 -11.26 33.93 31.28
C GLN A 822 -12.24 33.04 32.05
N MET A 823 -11.70 32.09 32.84
CA MET A 823 -12.46 31.21 33.71
C MET A 823 -11.64 30.71 34.91
N PRO A 824 -12.27 30.41 36.06
CA PRO A 824 -11.57 29.82 37.21
C PRO A 824 -11.04 28.41 36.91
N TRP A 825 -9.72 28.21 37.04
CA TRP A 825 -9.03 26.95 36.65
C TRP A 825 -9.57 25.68 37.32
N GLN A 826 -10.11 25.81 38.54
CA GLN A 826 -10.65 24.68 39.32
C GLN A 826 -12.01 24.18 38.81
N GLU A 827 -12.71 24.96 37.99
CA GLU A 827 -14.05 24.64 37.47
C GLU A 827 -14.08 24.45 35.94
N SER A 828 -12.94 24.57 35.25
CA SER A 828 -12.86 24.60 33.78
C SER A 828 -13.61 23.42 33.12
N PRO A 829 -14.73 23.66 32.42
CA PRO A 829 -15.42 22.62 31.68
C PRO A 829 -14.49 22.07 30.58
N LYS A 830 -14.61 20.76 30.30
CA LYS A 830 -13.86 20.15 29.17
C LYS A 830 -14.14 20.95 27.89
N LEU A 831 -13.09 21.36 27.16
CA LEU A 831 -13.19 22.19 25.95
C LEU A 831 -14.25 21.71 24.95
N MET A 832 -14.34 20.38 24.76
CA MET A 832 -15.36 19.73 23.94
C MET A 832 -16.81 20.07 24.35
N LYS A 833 -17.09 20.24 25.65
CA LYS A 833 -18.42 20.64 26.14
C LYS A 833 -18.75 22.07 25.74
N VAL A 834 -17.78 22.99 25.86
CA VAL A 834 -17.93 24.39 25.48
C VAL A 834 -18.18 24.50 23.96
N ALA A 835 -17.36 23.81 23.15
CA ALA A 835 -17.58 23.73 21.71
C ALA A 835 -18.96 23.17 21.34
N SER A 836 -19.44 22.16 22.07
CA SER A 836 -20.78 21.58 21.85
C SER A 836 -21.91 22.57 22.16
N LYS A 837 -21.73 23.45 23.15
CA LYS A 837 -22.70 24.50 23.50
C LYS A 837 -22.73 25.59 22.45
N ILE A 838 -21.56 26.09 22.04
CA ILE A 838 -21.42 27.06 20.93
C ILE A 838 -22.13 26.53 19.67
N ARG A 839 -21.87 25.28 19.27
CA ARG A 839 -22.54 24.66 18.12
C ARG A 839 -24.07 24.69 18.25
N LYS A 840 -24.60 24.32 19.42
CA LYS A 840 -26.05 24.32 19.68
C LYS A 840 -26.64 25.73 19.68
N ALA A 841 -25.90 26.72 20.18
CA ALA A 841 -26.33 28.12 20.15
C ALA A 841 -26.47 28.62 18.70
N LEU A 842 -25.44 28.37 17.88
CA LEU A 842 -25.46 28.70 16.45
C LEU A 842 -26.59 27.96 15.72
N GLU A 843 -26.77 26.66 15.99
CA GLU A 843 -27.82 25.83 15.37
C GLU A 843 -29.24 26.31 15.73
N ARG A 844 -29.46 26.79 16.96
CA ARG A 844 -30.76 27.36 17.36
C ARG A 844 -31.06 28.68 16.68
N ARG A 845 -30.03 29.47 16.38
CA ARG A 845 -30.15 30.82 15.81
C ARG A 845 -30.03 30.85 14.28
N SER A 846 -29.60 29.77 13.63
CA SER A 846 -29.25 29.79 12.19
C SER A 846 -30.42 30.16 11.27
N HIS A 847 -31.67 29.92 11.69
CA HIS A 847 -32.89 30.27 10.96
C HIS A 847 -33.52 31.61 11.41
N ASP A 848 -32.88 32.33 12.34
CA ASP A 848 -33.39 33.60 12.84
C ASP A 848 -33.00 34.76 11.92
N LYS A 849 -33.92 35.16 11.04
CA LYS A 849 -33.71 36.25 10.06
C LYS A 849 -33.51 37.63 10.70
N THR A 850 -33.72 37.77 12.01
CA THR A 850 -33.43 39.01 12.74
C THR A 850 -31.98 39.12 13.20
N VAL A 851 -31.26 37.99 13.23
CA VAL A 851 -29.85 37.91 13.64
C VAL A 851 -28.91 38.09 12.44
N TRP A 852 -29.28 37.58 11.27
CA TRP A 852 -28.41 37.50 10.09
C TRP A 852 -28.82 38.45 8.97
N GLN A 853 -27.85 39.14 8.39
CA GLN A 853 -27.97 40.11 7.29
C GLN A 853 -27.68 39.48 5.93
N ALA A 854 -26.65 38.64 5.78
CA ALA A 854 -26.29 38.05 4.48
C ALA A 854 -27.44 37.20 3.87
N PRO A 855 -28.21 36.41 4.65
CA PRO A 855 -29.42 35.73 4.16
C PRO A 855 -30.53 36.64 3.60
N GLN A 856 -30.44 37.96 3.76
CA GLN A 856 -31.41 38.90 3.16
C GLN A 856 -31.04 39.26 1.72
N TYR A 857 -29.75 39.16 1.39
CA TYR A 857 -29.21 39.38 0.05
C TYR A 857 -29.04 38.06 -0.73
N LEU A 858 -29.11 36.94 -0.03
CA LEU A 858 -28.97 35.59 -0.56
C LEU A 858 -30.30 34.85 -0.42
N ASP A 859 -30.76 34.13 -1.44
CA ASP A 859 -31.93 33.25 -1.32
C ASP A 859 -31.55 31.94 -0.59
N SER A 860 -31.03 32.07 0.64
CA SER A 860 -30.49 30.96 1.42
C SER A 860 -30.50 31.24 2.92
N GLU A 861 -30.20 30.23 3.73
CA GLU A 861 -30.14 30.33 5.20
C GLU A 861 -28.88 29.65 5.73
N TYR A 862 -28.44 30.08 6.92
CA TYR A 862 -27.32 29.45 7.59
C TYR A 862 -27.69 28.06 8.11
N TYR A 863 -26.71 27.15 8.12
CA TYR A 863 -26.77 25.90 8.85
C TYR A 863 -25.42 25.54 9.46
N VAL A 864 -25.42 24.66 10.44
CA VAL A 864 -24.24 24.33 11.27
C VAL A 864 -23.87 22.86 11.07
N ASP A 865 -22.58 22.55 10.96
CA ASP A 865 -22.14 21.15 10.90
C ASP A 865 -22.60 20.35 12.13
N SER A 866 -22.90 19.07 11.91
CA SER A 866 -23.43 18.16 12.96
C SER A 866 -22.51 17.99 14.18
N LYS A 867 -21.22 18.29 14.05
CA LYS A 867 -20.22 18.24 15.13
C LYS A 867 -19.10 19.25 14.89
N ALA A 868 -18.51 19.73 15.98
CA ALA A 868 -17.23 20.44 15.92
C ALA A 868 -16.10 19.42 15.71
N GLU A 869 -15.18 19.72 14.79
CA GLU A 869 -14.01 18.89 14.52
C GLU A 869 -12.87 19.20 15.51
N GLU A 870 -12.23 18.15 16.03
CA GLU A 870 -11.09 18.29 16.94
C GLU A 870 -9.78 18.27 16.13
N PHE A 871 -8.84 19.12 16.52
CA PHE A 871 -7.47 19.14 16.00
C PHE A 871 -6.48 19.34 17.15
N LEU A 872 -5.23 18.91 16.93
CA LEU A 872 -4.13 19.32 17.80
C LEU A 872 -2.96 19.88 16.99
N TYR A 873 -2.46 21.04 17.41
CA TYR A 873 -1.29 21.68 16.81
C TYR A 873 -0.11 21.67 17.78
N ARG A 874 1.08 21.41 17.25
CA ARG A 874 2.36 21.75 17.89
C ARG A 874 2.97 22.88 17.08
N ASP A 875 2.98 24.08 17.66
CA ASP A 875 3.57 25.27 17.06
C ASP A 875 4.90 25.58 17.73
N ILE A 876 5.96 25.74 16.95
CA ILE A 876 7.27 26.23 17.40
C ILE A 876 7.39 27.66 16.89
N TYR A 877 7.39 28.64 17.79
CA TYR A 877 7.57 30.05 17.45
C TYR A 877 9.04 30.42 17.45
N PHE A 878 9.42 31.23 16.47
CA PHE A 878 10.77 31.72 16.30
C PHE A 878 10.80 33.23 16.41
N ASP A 879 11.89 33.75 16.99
CA ASP A 879 12.16 35.18 17.08
C ASP A 879 13.68 35.38 17.08
N THR A 880 14.11 36.61 16.88
CA THR A 880 15.51 37.00 17.04
C THR A 880 15.91 36.95 18.52
N PRO A 881 17.22 36.87 18.83
CA PRO A 881 17.69 37.03 20.19
C PRO A 881 17.16 38.32 20.86
N GLU A 882 17.00 39.40 20.10
CA GLU A 882 16.55 40.74 20.53
C GLU A 882 15.02 40.91 20.55
N LEU A 883 14.26 39.84 20.23
CA LEU A 883 12.79 39.81 20.22
C LEU A 883 12.16 40.81 19.23
N LEU A 884 12.70 40.92 18.02
CA LEU A 884 12.19 41.83 17.00
C LEU A 884 10.79 41.45 16.51
N ALA A 885 10.47 40.16 16.38
CA ALA A 885 9.15 39.72 15.96
C ALA A 885 8.10 40.08 17.03
N TYR A 886 8.40 39.84 18.31
CA TYR A 886 7.57 40.28 19.43
C TYR A 886 7.31 41.79 19.41
N LYS A 887 8.36 42.62 19.28
CA LYS A 887 8.26 44.09 19.25
C LYS A 887 7.38 44.61 18.10
N ASN A 888 7.37 43.90 16.97
CA ASN A 888 6.62 44.26 15.76
C ASN A 888 5.29 43.51 15.62
N GLN A 889 4.84 42.79 16.65
CA GLN A 889 3.62 41.96 16.63
C GLN A 889 3.58 40.88 15.53
N ILE A 890 4.75 40.44 15.07
CA ILE A 890 4.91 39.40 14.06
C ILE A 890 4.78 38.02 14.71
N SER A 891 4.06 37.11 14.08
CA SER A 891 4.00 35.71 14.47
C SER A 891 4.69 34.86 13.41
N TYR A 892 5.87 34.32 13.73
CA TYR A 892 6.65 33.44 12.85
C TYR A 892 6.78 32.05 13.46
N ARG A 893 6.26 31.01 12.79
CA ARG A 893 6.14 29.67 13.37
C ARG A 893 6.28 28.50 12.38
N LEU A 894 6.84 27.41 12.86
CA LEU A 894 6.75 26.06 12.28
C LEU A 894 5.64 25.29 12.97
N ARG A 895 4.67 24.79 12.20
CA ARG A 895 3.45 24.14 12.72
C ARG A 895 3.37 22.68 12.29
N ASN A 896 3.15 21.79 13.26
CA ASN A 896 2.74 20.41 13.01
C ASN A 896 1.26 20.21 13.37
N ARG A 897 0.49 19.60 12.46
CA ARG A 897 -0.92 19.27 12.69
C ARG A 897 -1.12 17.78 12.92
N PHE A 898 -1.79 17.46 14.02
CA PHE A 898 -2.22 16.12 14.40
C PHE A 898 -3.74 16.03 14.35
N LYS A 899 -4.24 14.83 14.04
CA LYS A 899 -5.67 14.58 13.90
C LYS A 899 -6.44 14.92 15.18
N ASP A 900 -5.86 14.57 16.32
CA ASP A 900 -6.44 14.82 17.64
C ASP A 900 -5.34 14.70 18.72
N ARG A 901 -5.72 14.97 19.97
CA ARG A 901 -4.82 14.86 21.11
C ARG A 901 -4.28 13.44 21.32
N LYS A 902 -5.06 12.41 21.00
CA LYS A 902 -4.67 11.00 21.14
C LYS A 902 -3.50 10.68 20.21
N SER A 903 -3.65 11.01 18.94
CA SER A 903 -2.65 10.80 17.88
C SER A 903 -1.30 11.42 18.25
N TYR A 904 -1.31 12.66 18.74
CA TYR A 904 -0.10 13.33 19.20
C TYR A 904 0.55 12.67 20.43
N LYS A 905 -0.25 12.24 21.43
CA LYS A 905 0.31 11.56 22.61
C LYS A 905 1.00 10.26 22.23
N GLU A 906 0.44 9.52 21.28
CA GLU A 906 1.05 8.29 20.78
C GLU A 906 2.31 8.58 19.97
N HIS A 907 2.32 9.62 19.13
CA HIS A 907 3.54 10.09 18.46
C HIS A 907 4.67 10.38 19.44
N VAL A 908 4.42 11.12 20.52
CA VAL A 908 5.44 11.44 21.54
C VAL A 908 6.01 10.18 22.20
N LYS A 909 5.23 9.10 22.29
CA LYS A 909 5.68 7.81 22.84
C LYS A 909 6.41 6.93 21.82
N ARG A 910 6.00 6.99 20.54
CA ARG A 910 6.42 6.10 19.45
C ARG A 910 6.83 6.92 18.22
N GLN A 911 7.89 7.71 18.36
CA GLN A 911 8.42 8.54 17.26
C GLN A 911 9.03 7.68 16.13
N ASP A 912 9.33 6.41 16.40
CA ASP A 912 9.75 5.41 15.42
C ASP A 912 8.68 5.09 14.36
N TRP A 913 7.42 5.48 14.58
CA TRP A 913 6.31 5.04 13.75
C TRP A 913 5.68 6.13 12.90
N VAL A 914 6.00 6.10 11.60
CA VAL A 914 5.53 7.05 10.58
C VAL A 914 4.01 7.30 10.59
N ALA A 915 3.18 6.30 10.88
CA ALA A 915 1.73 6.44 10.89
C ALA A 915 1.22 7.45 11.93
N LEU A 916 1.94 7.61 13.04
CA LEU A 916 1.60 8.51 14.16
C LEU A 916 2.14 9.93 13.97
N TRP A 917 3.00 10.17 12.99
CA TRP A 917 3.54 11.50 12.72
C TRP A 917 2.45 12.49 12.31
N PRO A 918 2.67 13.80 12.51
CA PRO A 918 1.73 14.82 12.07
C PRO A 918 1.34 14.59 10.60
N TYR A 919 0.06 14.82 10.29
CA TYR A 919 -0.44 14.66 8.92
C TYR A 919 -0.24 15.93 8.09
N ARG A 920 0.18 17.04 8.71
CA ARG A 920 0.61 18.25 8.02
C ARG A 920 1.77 18.98 8.72
N LEU A 921 2.71 19.50 7.93
CA LEU A 921 3.75 20.46 8.31
C LEU A 921 3.49 21.78 7.56
N GLU A 922 3.70 22.91 8.22
CA GLU A 922 3.51 24.24 7.63
C GLU A 922 4.54 25.22 8.20
N PHE A 923 5.13 26.05 7.34
CA PHE A 923 5.84 27.26 7.75
C PHE A 923 4.88 28.44 7.62
N GLN A 924 4.83 29.32 8.61
CA GLN A 924 3.86 30.41 8.59
C GLN A 924 4.41 31.68 9.21
N ALA A 925 4.10 32.81 8.55
CA ALA A 925 4.29 34.15 9.07
C ALA A 925 2.95 34.91 9.05
N LYS A 926 2.70 35.69 10.10
CA LYS A 926 1.66 36.72 10.15
C LYS A 926 2.32 38.05 10.47
N VAL A 927 2.22 39.01 9.55
CA VAL A 927 2.89 40.33 9.61
C VAL A 927 1.88 41.47 9.37
N ASN A 928 2.30 42.73 9.56
CA ASN A 928 1.48 43.92 9.27
C ASN A 928 0.10 43.95 9.94
N ARG A 929 -0.02 43.46 11.17
CA ARG A 929 -1.28 43.44 11.92
C ARG A 929 -1.82 44.87 12.13
N ARG A 930 -3.11 45.08 11.84
CA ARG A 930 -3.85 46.33 12.10
C ARG A 930 -5.08 46.04 12.96
N GLU A 931 -5.19 46.72 14.09
CA GLU A 931 -6.34 46.63 14.99
C GLU A 931 -7.47 47.55 14.50
N LEU A 932 -8.68 47.02 14.43
CA LEU A 932 -9.89 47.74 14.00
C LEU A 932 -10.89 47.96 15.15
N GLY A 933 -10.57 47.47 16.36
CA GLY A 933 -11.39 47.63 17.57
C GLY A 933 -12.22 46.40 17.93
N ASN A 934 -12.59 46.25 19.21
CA ASN A 934 -13.42 45.15 19.72
C ASN A 934 -12.95 43.73 19.33
N GLY A 935 -11.63 43.50 19.31
CA GLY A 935 -11.06 42.19 18.97
C GLY A 935 -11.01 41.90 17.47
N PHE A 936 -11.41 42.86 16.62
CA PHE A 936 -11.30 42.77 15.18
C PHE A 936 -9.94 43.27 14.70
N SER A 937 -9.29 42.47 13.84
CA SER A 937 -7.99 42.81 13.27
C SER A 937 -7.85 42.30 11.84
N THR A 938 -7.02 42.97 11.05
CA THR A 938 -6.53 42.48 9.77
C THR A 938 -5.05 42.16 9.86
N VAL A 939 -4.61 41.07 9.23
CA VAL A 939 -3.20 40.65 9.24
C VAL A 939 -2.79 40.06 7.89
N ASP A 940 -1.56 40.29 7.47
CA ASP A 940 -1.01 39.69 6.26
C ASP A 940 -0.44 38.30 6.63
N GLU A 941 -1.06 37.25 6.11
CA GLU A 941 -0.66 35.87 6.33
C GLU A 941 0.08 35.30 5.12
N ALA A 942 1.27 34.73 5.37
CA ALA A 942 2.05 33.97 4.40
C ALA A 942 2.24 32.54 4.90
N ARG A 943 2.10 31.55 4.00
CA ARG A 943 2.23 30.13 4.32
C ARG A 943 3.11 29.41 3.30
N PHE A 944 3.91 28.47 3.77
CA PHE A 944 4.51 27.42 2.97
C PHE A 944 3.99 26.09 3.52
N GLU A 945 2.92 25.58 2.92
CA GLU A 945 2.22 24.37 3.38
C GLU A 945 2.79 23.15 2.65
N PHE A 946 3.07 22.07 3.37
CA PHE A 946 3.49 20.81 2.75
C PHE A 946 2.27 20.10 2.15
N ARG A 947 1.71 20.65 1.06
CA ARG A 947 0.51 20.21 0.33
C ARG A 947 0.54 20.67 -1.12
N ASP A 948 -0.11 19.94 -2.00
CA ASP A 948 -0.28 20.20 -3.44
C ASP A 948 -0.90 21.56 -3.86
N VAL A 949 -1.38 22.36 -2.90
CA VAL A 949 -1.91 23.71 -3.13
C VAL A 949 -0.89 24.83 -2.88
N SER A 950 0.30 24.51 -2.37
CA SER A 950 1.35 25.46 -2.02
C SER A 950 2.57 25.23 -2.90
N ALA A 951 2.94 26.21 -3.73
CA ALA A 951 4.10 26.06 -4.62
C ALA A 951 5.39 25.74 -3.84
N PRO A 952 6.30 24.89 -4.36
CA PRO A 952 6.27 24.23 -5.68
C PRO A 952 5.39 22.97 -5.74
N PHE A 953 4.71 22.62 -4.64
CA PHE A 953 4.00 21.36 -4.56
C PHE A 953 2.75 21.36 -5.43
N SER A 954 2.43 20.19 -6.00
CA SER A 954 1.27 19.95 -6.86
C SER A 954 0.90 18.48 -6.87
N VAL A 955 -0.19 18.11 -7.58
CA VAL A 955 -0.56 16.70 -7.80
C VAL A 955 0.62 15.89 -8.36
N LYS A 956 1.42 16.50 -9.24
CA LYS A 956 2.61 15.87 -9.84
C LYS A 956 3.86 16.01 -8.97
N ASN A 957 3.96 17.06 -8.15
CA ASN A 957 5.10 17.35 -7.27
C ASN A 957 4.67 17.35 -5.81
N GLN A 958 4.46 16.16 -5.23
CA GLN A 958 3.97 16.07 -3.86
C GLN A 958 5.02 16.62 -2.87
N PRO A 959 4.58 17.20 -1.73
CA PRO A 959 5.48 17.55 -0.64
C PRO A 959 6.23 16.30 -0.13
N PRO A 960 7.40 16.47 0.52
CA PRO A 960 8.07 15.35 1.18
C PRO A 960 7.11 14.58 2.07
N ASP A 961 7.11 13.26 1.96
CA ASP A 961 6.33 12.39 2.83
C ASP A 961 6.83 12.48 4.27
N ARG A 962 5.92 12.26 5.21
CA ARG A 962 6.27 12.04 6.62
C ARG A 962 7.22 10.82 6.75
N PRO A 963 8.17 10.82 7.69
CA PRO A 963 8.25 11.67 8.89
C PRO A 963 8.90 13.04 8.65
N TRP A 964 8.30 14.11 9.18
CA TRP A 964 8.89 15.46 9.18
C TRP A 964 9.64 15.72 10.50
N ASP A 965 10.85 15.19 10.60
CA ASP A 965 11.67 15.31 11.81
C ASP A 965 12.04 16.77 12.12
N LEU A 966 11.82 17.22 13.35
CA LEU A 966 12.16 18.58 13.74
C LEU A 966 13.66 18.89 13.59
N ASP A 967 14.54 17.90 13.77
CA ASP A 967 15.98 18.11 13.59
C ASP A 967 16.32 18.41 12.12
N GLU A 968 15.56 17.87 11.17
CA GLU A 968 15.68 18.16 9.73
C GLU A 968 14.98 19.47 9.35
N PHE A 969 13.77 19.71 9.87
CA PHE A 969 12.89 20.79 9.39
C PHE A 969 13.04 22.13 10.11
N ILE A 970 13.57 22.17 11.33
CA ILE A 970 13.90 23.43 12.00
C ILE A 970 14.99 24.20 11.23
N PRO A 971 16.10 23.59 10.77
CA PRO A 971 17.10 24.28 9.97
C PRO A 971 16.54 24.93 8.69
N TYR A 972 15.68 24.25 7.93
CA TYR A 972 15.00 24.83 6.76
C TYR A 972 14.16 26.06 7.12
N PHE A 973 13.50 26.02 8.26
CA PHE A 973 12.70 27.14 8.73
C PHE A 973 13.57 28.32 9.16
N GLN A 974 14.70 28.06 9.83
CA GLN A 974 15.64 29.09 10.29
C GLN A 974 16.42 29.75 9.14
N SER A 975 16.74 29.01 8.07
CA SER A 975 17.30 29.61 6.86
C SER A 975 16.25 30.38 6.06
N GLY A 976 14.98 30.01 6.18
CA GLY A 976 13.89 30.53 5.34
C GLY A 976 13.88 29.95 3.93
N ASN A 977 14.73 28.94 3.69
CA ASN A 977 14.98 28.31 2.42
C ASN A 977 14.77 26.79 2.56
N PHE A 978 13.79 26.25 1.86
CA PHE A 978 13.50 24.83 1.81
C PHE A 978 14.11 24.20 0.54
N GLN A 979 15.16 23.38 0.70
CA GLN A 979 15.85 22.68 -0.40
C GLN A 979 16.28 23.57 -1.58
N GLY A 980 16.78 24.77 -1.27
CA GLY A 980 17.21 25.75 -2.27
C GLY A 980 16.10 26.71 -2.70
N MET A 981 14.90 26.63 -2.13
CA MET A 981 13.77 27.49 -2.47
C MET A 981 13.41 28.41 -1.32
N ASP A 982 13.45 29.71 -1.56
CA ASP A 982 13.03 30.70 -0.58
C ASP A 982 11.52 30.64 -0.35
N THR A 983 11.11 30.84 0.91
CA THR A 983 9.72 30.64 1.33
C THR A 983 9.02 31.98 1.59
N TYR A 984 7.75 32.10 1.20
CA TYR A 984 6.95 33.31 1.45
C TYR A 984 6.91 33.76 2.92
N PRO A 985 6.80 32.85 3.91
CA PRO A 985 6.91 33.22 5.32
C PRO A 985 8.20 33.97 5.66
N ALA A 986 9.36 33.47 5.22
CA ALA A 986 10.65 34.11 5.48
C ALA A 986 10.76 35.46 4.75
N TYR A 987 10.37 35.51 3.48
CA TYR A 987 10.30 36.73 2.70
C TYR A 987 9.49 37.84 3.41
N LYS A 988 8.29 37.50 3.91
CA LYS A 988 7.43 38.48 4.59
C LYS A 988 7.98 38.94 5.94
N VAL A 989 8.68 38.08 6.67
CA VAL A 989 9.36 38.47 7.91
C VAL A 989 10.53 39.42 7.62
N MET A 990 11.36 39.10 6.62
CA MET A 990 12.49 39.96 6.23
C MET A 990 12.01 41.34 5.76
N GLN A 991 10.96 41.38 4.94
CA GLN A 991 10.32 42.63 4.50
C GLN A 991 9.76 43.45 5.67
N ALA A 992 9.08 42.81 6.64
CA ALA A 992 8.47 43.51 7.77
C ALA A 992 9.50 44.05 8.78
N LEU A 993 10.70 43.48 8.82
CA LEU A 993 11.80 43.88 9.70
C LEU A 993 12.87 44.72 9.00
N GLU A 994 12.65 45.09 7.74
CA GLU A 994 13.59 45.89 6.95
C GLU A 994 13.96 47.20 7.70
N GLY A 995 15.27 47.47 7.81
CA GLY A 995 15.79 48.63 8.55
C GLY A 995 15.77 48.51 10.08
N GLN A 996 15.33 47.38 10.64
CA GLN A 996 15.27 47.17 12.11
C GLN A 996 16.40 46.28 12.67
N TYR A 997 17.30 45.79 11.82
CA TYR A 997 18.46 44.98 12.17
C TYR A 997 19.68 45.40 11.34
N GLU A 998 20.89 45.15 11.84
CA GLU A 998 22.16 45.45 11.15
C GLU A 998 22.76 44.15 10.58
N GLY A 999 23.22 44.18 9.31
CA GLY A 999 23.92 43.07 8.64
C GLY A 999 23.18 42.44 7.46
N GLU A 1000 23.86 41.54 6.72
CA GLU A 1000 23.32 40.86 5.53
C GLU A 1000 22.46 39.62 5.86
N SER A 1001 22.29 39.30 7.15
CA SER A 1001 21.54 38.11 7.56
C SER A 1001 20.87 38.27 8.93
N LEU A 1002 19.71 37.66 9.11
CA LEU A 1002 18.92 37.71 10.35
C LEU A 1002 18.87 36.33 11.03
N SER A 1003 19.30 36.27 12.30
CA SER A 1003 19.23 35.03 13.10
C SER A 1003 17.86 34.89 13.76
N VAL A 1004 17.22 33.74 13.56
CA VAL A 1004 15.98 33.37 14.25
C VAL A 1004 16.18 32.06 15.02
N ILE A 1005 15.70 32.04 16.27
CA ILE A 1005 15.83 30.88 17.15
C ILE A 1005 14.48 30.46 17.73
N PRO A 1006 14.26 29.17 18.02
CA PRO A 1006 13.07 28.72 18.73
C PRO A 1006 12.94 29.44 20.07
N LYS A 1007 11.78 30.03 20.35
CA LYS A 1007 11.48 30.72 21.62
C LYS A 1007 10.44 29.99 22.46
N LEU A 1008 9.28 29.68 21.86
CA LEU A 1008 8.17 29.03 22.56
C LEU A 1008 7.64 27.85 21.76
N VAL A 1009 7.20 26.80 22.47
CA VAL A 1009 6.43 25.69 21.89
C VAL A 1009 5.02 25.71 22.47
N LEU A 1010 4.01 25.77 21.60
CA LEU A 1010 2.61 25.71 22.00
C LEU A 1010 2.00 24.37 21.60
N ILE A 1011 1.31 23.74 22.53
CA ILE A 1011 0.45 22.57 22.26
C ILE A 1011 -1.00 23.03 22.33
N THR A 1012 -1.62 23.17 21.16
CA THR A 1012 -2.96 23.74 21.02
C THR A 1012 -3.99 22.66 20.72
N GLU A 1013 -4.98 22.50 21.59
CA GLU A 1013 -6.21 21.76 21.33
C GLU A 1013 -7.21 22.71 20.67
N ARG A 1014 -7.62 22.44 19.42
CA ARG A 1014 -8.60 23.26 18.69
C ARG A 1014 -9.89 22.48 18.43
N TYR A 1015 -11.03 23.10 18.70
CA TYR A 1015 -12.34 22.66 18.22
C TYR A 1015 -12.84 23.63 17.16
N ARG A 1016 -13.10 23.12 15.95
CA ARG A 1016 -13.52 23.92 14.81
C ARG A 1016 -14.99 23.64 14.47
N GLN A 1017 -15.78 24.68 14.37
CA GLN A 1017 -17.17 24.64 13.94
C GLN A 1017 -17.34 25.50 12.70
N HIS A 1018 -18.03 24.97 11.68
CA HIS A 1018 -18.41 25.75 10.50
C HIS A 1018 -19.85 26.26 10.62
N LEU A 1019 -20.06 27.48 10.16
CA LEU A 1019 -21.36 28.05 9.84
C LEU A 1019 -21.43 28.22 8.32
N ASN A 1020 -22.35 27.49 7.70
CA ASN A 1020 -22.42 27.31 6.26
C ASN A 1020 -23.63 28.03 5.67
N ILE A 1021 -23.49 28.58 4.47
CA ILE A 1021 -24.59 29.14 3.67
C ILE A 1021 -24.35 28.89 2.18
N PRO A 1022 -25.29 28.26 1.47
CA PRO A 1022 -25.25 28.20 0.01
C PRO A 1022 -25.25 29.61 -0.60
N SER A 1023 -24.24 29.93 -1.40
CA SER A 1023 -24.13 31.23 -2.06
C SER A 1023 -23.44 31.12 -3.42
N GLU A 1024 -23.64 32.12 -4.27
CA GLU A 1024 -22.97 32.25 -5.58
C GLU A 1024 -21.47 32.58 -5.48
N PHE A 1025 -20.99 32.88 -4.27
CA PHE A 1025 -19.62 33.27 -3.98
C PHE A 1025 -18.75 32.11 -3.51
N GLY A 1026 -19.35 30.93 -3.28
CA GLY A 1026 -18.64 29.74 -2.85
C GLY A 1026 -17.67 29.20 -3.90
N SER A 1027 -16.46 28.84 -3.48
CA SER A 1027 -15.44 28.22 -4.34
C SER A 1027 -14.75 27.02 -3.70
N GLY A 1028 -13.98 26.27 -4.48
CA GLY A 1028 -13.19 25.13 -3.98
C GLY A 1028 -14.06 23.94 -3.51
N PRO A 1029 -13.48 23.04 -2.67
CA PRO A 1029 -14.14 21.81 -2.26
C PRO A 1029 -15.28 22.00 -1.24
N ASN A 1030 -15.31 23.14 -0.55
CA ASN A 1030 -16.30 23.47 0.47
C ASN A 1030 -16.95 24.84 0.20
N PRO A 1031 -17.71 24.99 -0.90
CA PRO A 1031 -18.20 26.29 -1.35
C PRO A 1031 -19.20 26.94 -0.38
N GLU A 1032 -19.84 26.17 0.50
CA GLU A 1032 -20.85 26.68 1.43
C GLU A 1032 -20.26 27.16 2.77
N GLN A 1033 -18.97 26.94 3.04
CA GLN A 1033 -18.34 27.35 4.30
C GLN A 1033 -18.13 28.87 4.29
N ALA A 1034 -18.98 29.62 5.01
CA ALA A 1034 -18.82 31.07 5.13
C ALA A 1034 -17.98 31.48 6.35
N PHE A 1035 -18.14 30.82 7.50
CA PHE A 1035 -17.37 31.15 8.70
C PHE A 1035 -16.75 29.93 9.37
N ILE A 1036 -15.55 30.13 9.91
CA ILE A 1036 -14.85 29.17 10.76
C ILE A 1036 -14.80 29.73 12.19
N ILE A 1037 -15.43 29.04 13.12
CA ILE A 1037 -15.37 29.33 14.55
C ILE A 1037 -14.40 28.33 15.20
N SER A 1038 -13.26 28.82 15.70
CA SER A 1038 -12.22 28.01 16.33
C SER A 1038 -12.13 28.31 17.82
N LEU A 1039 -12.29 27.30 18.67
CA LEU A 1039 -12.05 27.38 20.10
C LEU A 1039 -10.73 26.69 20.44
N ASP A 1040 -9.76 27.47 20.91
CA ASP A 1040 -8.38 27.05 21.15
C ASP A 1040 -8.05 27.02 22.64
N LYS A 1041 -7.41 25.95 23.10
CA LYS A 1041 -6.63 25.92 24.34
C LYS A 1041 -5.16 25.64 24.01
N SER A 1042 -4.28 26.60 24.29
CA SER A 1042 -2.83 26.49 24.00
C SER A 1042 -2.02 26.39 25.29
N ASP A 1043 -1.38 25.24 25.54
CA ASP A 1043 -0.41 25.06 26.63
C ASP A 1043 0.99 25.53 26.17
N ILE A 1044 1.64 26.42 26.93
CA ILE A 1044 2.85 27.16 26.52
C ILE A 1044 4.12 26.58 27.17
N TYR A 1045 5.09 26.15 26.40
CA TYR A 1045 6.36 25.61 26.89
C TYR A 1045 7.55 26.46 26.43
N ASP A 1046 8.63 26.46 27.22
CA ASP A 1046 9.95 26.86 26.73
C ASP A 1046 10.36 25.99 25.55
N ALA A 1047 10.83 26.61 24.45
CA ALA A 1047 11.19 25.85 23.27
C ALA A 1047 12.41 24.95 23.51
N LYS A 1048 13.44 25.42 24.20
CA LYS A 1048 14.68 24.66 24.40
C LYS A 1048 14.39 23.37 25.18
N GLY A 1049 13.81 23.49 26.38
CA GLY A 1049 13.50 22.34 27.21
C GLY A 1049 12.49 21.37 26.56
N TYR A 1050 11.56 21.88 25.76
CA TYR A 1050 10.60 21.04 25.07
C TYR A 1050 11.20 20.26 23.89
N LEU A 1051 12.05 20.90 23.10
CA LEU A 1051 12.73 20.24 21.98
C LEU A 1051 13.74 19.20 22.48
N GLU A 1052 14.47 19.50 23.56
CA GLU A 1052 15.33 18.52 24.25
C GLU A 1052 14.52 17.31 24.75
N PHE A 1053 13.34 17.54 25.31
CA PHE A 1053 12.42 16.46 25.69
C PHE A 1053 12.02 15.59 24.49
N LEU A 1054 11.64 16.17 23.35
CA LEU A 1054 11.30 15.37 22.17
C LEU A 1054 12.47 14.57 21.63
N LYS A 1055 13.66 15.19 21.54
CA LYS A 1055 14.89 14.53 21.11
C LYS A 1055 15.25 13.34 21.99
N SER A 1056 15.21 13.53 23.32
CA SER A 1056 15.47 12.45 24.27
C SER A 1056 14.52 11.25 24.13
N LYS A 1057 13.24 11.50 23.80
CA LYS A 1057 12.25 10.43 23.55
C LYS A 1057 12.56 9.64 22.28
N ARG A 1058 13.02 10.31 21.24
CA ARG A 1058 13.46 9.69 19.98
C ARG A 1058 14.69 8.82 20.17
N GLU A 1059 15.65 9.27 20.97
CA GLU A 1059 16.88 8.55 21.31
C GLU A 1059 16.68 7.44 22.37
N GLY A 1060 15.45 7.22 22.85
CA GLY A 1060 15.14 6.18 23.84
C GLY A 1060 15.65 6.49 25.26
N LEU A 1061 16.05 7.73 25.54
CA LEU A 1061 16.54 8.15 26.84
C LEU A 1061 15.37 8.26 27.84
N LYS A 1062 15.45 7.50 28.93
CA LYS A 1062 14.35 7.36 29.90
C LYS A 1062 14.23 8.54 30.89
N TYR A 1063 15.26 9.37 31.03
CA TYR A 1063 15.40 10.29 32.18
C TYR A 1063 14.84 11.71 31.97
N PHE A 1064 14.48 12.09 30.74
CA PHE A 1064 13.89 13.41 30.47
C PHE A 1064 12.35 13.36 30.53
N GLY A 1065 11.80 14.00 31.56
CA GLY A 1065 10.36 14.24 31.72
C GLY A 1065 9.86 15.37 30.80
N LYS A 1066 8.55 15.40 30.52
CA LYS A 1066 7.94 16.53 29.81
C LYS A 1066 8.08 17.79 30.67
N PRO A 1067 8.58 18.92 30.15
CA PRO A 1067 8.74 20.14 30.94
C PRO A 1067 7.39 20.66 31.43
N GLN A 1068 7.41 21.41 32.53
CA GLN A 1068 6.24 22.17 32.99
C GLN A 1068 5.97 23.32 32.01
N PHE A 1069 4.69 23.55 31.69
CA PHE A 1069 4.28 24.67 30.85
C PHE A 1069 4.14 25.95 31.70
N TYR A 1070 4.38 27.11 31.11
CA TYR A 1070 4.27 28.42 31.77
C TYR A 1070 2.84 28.79 32.12
N GLY A 1071 1.90 28.49 31.22
CA GLY A 1071 0.48 28.75 31.39
C GLY A 1071 -0.32 28.22 30.20
N SER A 1072 -1.64 28.36 30.26
CA SER A 1072 -2.54 28.03 29.13
C SER A 1072 -3.30 29.29 28.70
N LEU A 1073 -3.34 29.57 27.40
CA LEU A 1073 -4.27 30.55 26.84
C LEU A 1073 -5.52 29.85 26.31
N LEU A 1074 -6.68 30.42 26.58
CA LEU A 1074 -7.95 30.01 26.00
C LEU A 1074 -8.47 31.15 25.10
N GLU A 1075 -8.74 30.86 23.83
CA GLU A 1075 -9.12 31.87 22.83
C GLU A 1075 -10.23 31.33 21.92
N ILE A 1076 -11.12 32.21 21.49
CA ILE A 1076 -12.03 31.95 20.36
C ILE A 1076 -11.70 32.87 19.18
N GLU A 1077 -11.70 32.29 17.99
CA GLU A 1077 -11.36 32.93 16.73
C GLU A 1077 -12.52 32.71 15.74
N ILE A 1078 -13.04 33.79 15.14
CA ILE A 1078 -14.07 33.74 14.09
C ILE A 1078 -13.45 34.29 12.80
N GLU A 1079 -13.26 33.41 11.82
CA GLU A 1079 -12.67 33.73 10.50
C GLU A 1079 -13.77 33.78 9.43
N PHE A 1080 -13.77 34.82 8.60
CA PHE A 1080 -14.56 34.87 7.37
C PHE A 1080 -13.84 34.06 6.27
N GLU A 1081 -14.38 32.89 5.97
CA GLU A 1081 -13.69 31.86 5.20
C GLU A 1081 -13.46 32.29 3.74
N ARG A 1082 -12.24 32.02 3.27
CA ARG A 1082 -11.68 32.46 1.99
C ARG A 1082 -12.43 32.04 0.73
N ASN A 1083 -13.04 30.86 0.74
CA ASN A 1083 -13.78 30.30 -0.38
C ASN A 1083 -14.99 31.18 -0.71
N VAL A 1084 -15.45 32.00 0.25
CA VAL A 1084 -16.48 33.02 0.07
C VAL A 1084 -15.86 34.43 0.05
N SER A 1085 -15.01 34.77 1.03
CA SER A 1085 -14.51 36.15 1.20
C SER A 1085 -13.56 36.61 0.10
N ASP A 1086 -12.61 35.78 -0.35
CA ASP A 1086 -11.65 36.15 -1.41
C ASP A 1086 -12.36 36.30 -2.76
N VAL A 1087 -13.33 35.41 -3.05
CA VAL A 1087 -14.14 35.47 -4.28
C VAL A 1087 -14.95 36.75 -4.33
N LEU A 1088 -15.52 37.16 -3.19
CA LEU A 1088 -16.30 38.38 -3.09
C LEU A 1088 -15.43 39.62 -3.31
N ASP A 1089 -14.27 39.70 -2.67
CA ASP A 1089 -13.32 40.80 -2.88
C ASP A 1089 -12.81 40.86 -4.33
N GLN A 1090 -12.51 39.71 -4.94
CA GLN A 1090 -12.09 39.64 -6.34
C GLN A 1090 -13.19 40.16 -7.27
N ARG A 1091 -14.45 39.75 -7.07
CA ARG A 1091 -15.58 40.22 -7.88
C ARG A 1091 -15.83 41.72 -7.72
N VAL A 1092 -15.65 42.26 -6.51
CA VAL A 1092 -15.72 43.72 -6.28
C VAL A 1092 -14.66 44.44 -7.10
N GLU A 1093 -13.41 43.96 -7.09
CA GLU A 1093 -12.31 44.60 -7.82
C GLU A 1093 -12.48 44.47 -9.35
N GLU A 1094 -12.93 43.32 -9.84
CA GLU A 1094 -13.28 43.12 -11.25
C GLU A 1094 -14.41 44.06 -11.69
N ALA A 1095 -15.46 44.22 -10.87
CA ALA A 1095 -16.57 45.13 -11.15
C ALA A 1095 -16.12 46.61 -11.15
N LYS A 1096 -15.20 47.00 -10.26
CA LYS A 1096 -14.56 48.33 -10.22
C LYS A 1096 -13.75 48.58 -11.49
N THR A 1097 -12.92 47.62 -11.88
CA THR A 1097 -12.09 47.69 -13.09
C THR A 1097 -12.94 47.80 -14.37
N LEU A 1098 -14.08 47.11 -14.41
CA LEU A 1098 -15.05 47.16 -15.50
C LEU A 1098 -16.04 48.35 -15.42
N ALA A 1099 -15.88 49.25 -14.45
CA ALA A 1099 -16.72 50.44 -14.22
C ALA A 1099 -18.23 50.14 -14.08
N LYS A 1100 -18.61 48.99 -13.49
CA LYS A 1100 -20.01 48.60 -13.26
C LYS A 1100 -20.50 49.09 -11.88
N SER A 1101 -20.84 50.36 -11.75
CA SER A 1101 -21.18 51.01 -10.47
C SER A 1101 -22.25 50.27 -9.65
N GLU A 1102 -23.31 49.78 -10.30
CA GLU A 1102 -24.43 49.12 -9.61
C GLU A 1102 -24.06 47.73 -9.08
N GLU A 1103 -23.19 47.02 -9.81
CA GLU A 1103 -22.68 45.72 -9.40
C GLU A 1103 -21.67 45.88 -8.25
N VAL A 1104 -20.81 46.90 -8.30
CA VAL A 1104 -19.91 47.23 -7.19
C VAL A 1104 -20.71 47.48 -5.92
N LYS A 1105 -21.76 48.31 -5.99
CA LYS A 1105 -22.61 48.62 -4.84
C LYS A 1105 -23.27 47.36 -4.27
N ARG A 1106 -23.87 46.52 -5.11
CA ARG A 1106 -24.47 45.25 -4.68
C ARG A 1106 -23.45 44.35 -3.97
N LEU A 1107 -22.27 44.15 -4.56
CA LEU A 1107 -21.26 43.25 -4.02
C LEU A 1107 -20.67 43.79 -2.71
N GLU A 1108 -20.50 45.11 -2.58
CA GLU A 1108 -20.08 45.75 -1.33
C GLU A 1108 -21.14 45.61 -0.23
N GLU A 1109 -22.43 45.79 -0.56
CA GLU A 1109 -23.54 45.56 0.39
C GLU A 1109 -23.59 44.10 0.89
N VAL A 1110 -23.39 43.12 -0.01
CA VAL A 1110 -23.30 41.70 0.36
C VAL A 1110 -22.10 41.44 1.27
N ARG A 1111 -20.93 42.01 0.95
CA ARG A 1111 -19.72 41.86 1.77
C ARG A 1111 -19.92 42.44 3.15
N ASP A 1112 -20.50 43.62 3.25
CA ASP A 1112 -20.76 44.29 4.51
C ASP A 1112 -21.81 43.52 5.34
N ALA A 1113 -22.78 42.88 4.68
CA ALA A 1113 -23.73 41.97 5.33
C ALA A 1113 -23.03 40.74 5.95
N PHE A 1114 -22.09 40.11 5.22
CA PHE A 1114 -21.26 39.03 5.80
C PHE A 1114 -20.38 39.51 6.95
N LEU A 1115 -19.78 40.70 6.85
CA LEU A 1115 -18.98 41.26 7.95
C LEU A 1115 -19.85 41.57 9.19
N SER A 1116 -21.08 42.02 9.00
CA SER A 1116 -22.06 42.17 10.06
C SER A 1116 -22.42 40.83 10.70
N ASP A 1117 -22.59 39.78 9.88
CA ASP A 1117 -22.88 38.43 10.38
C ASP A 1117 -21.71 37.84 11.15
N GLN A 1118 -20.46 38.12 10.75
CA GLN A 1118 -19.27 37.76 11.51
C GLN A 1118 -19.31 38.31 12.93
N GLN A 1119 -19.79 39.55 13.11
CA GLN A 1119 -19.98 40.17 14.42
C GLN A 1119 -21.15 39.55 15.19
N ALA A 1120 -22.26 39.26 14.51
CA ALA A 1120 -23.43 38.62 15.12
C ALA A 1120 -23.12 37.21 15.66
N ILE A 1121 -22.22 36.45 15.00
CA ILE A 1121 -21.73 35.16 15.51
C ILE A 1121 -21.13 35.33 16.90
N MET A 1122 -20.33 36.39 17.10
CA MET A 1122 -19.71 36.62 18.41
C MET A 1122 -20.76 36.95 19.47
N GLN A 1123 -21.79 37.74 19.15
CA GLN A 1123 -22.87 38.02 20.09
C GLN A 1123 -23.58 36.73 20.52
N VAL A 1124 -23.89 35.83 19.58
CA VAL A 1124 -24.50 34.53 19.88
C VAL A 1124 -23.58 33.65 20.75
N VAL A 1125 -22.28 33.68 20.50
CA VAL A 1125 -21.30 32.95 21.31
C VAL A 1125 -21.20 33.54 22.72
N ASP A 1126 -21.08 34.85 22.85
CA ASP A 1126 -20.92 35.56 24.12
C ASP A 1126 -22.11 35.33 25.05
N GLU A 1127 -23.34 35.44 24.51
CA GLU A 1127 -24.59 35.13 25.23
C GLU A 1127 -24.60 33.71 25.82
N GLU A 1128 -24.04 32.72 25.11
CA GLU A 1128 -23.97 31.33 25.56
C GLU A 1128 -22.82 31.11 26.56
N LEU A 1129 -21.67 31.77 26.38
CA LEU A 1129 -20.51 31.62 27.26
C LEU A 1129 -20.70 32.29 28.62
N ILE A 1130 -21.36 33.46 28.66
CA ILE A 1130 -21.70 34.14 29.92
C ILE A 1130 -22.60 33.25 30.80
N GLN A 1131 -23.53 32.50 30.20
CA GLN A 1131 -24.38 31.54 30.94
C GLN A 1131 -23.57 30.42 31.61
N GLU A 1132 -22.35 30.17 31.14
CA GLU A 1132 -21.42 29.18 31.69
C GLU A 1132 -20.41 29.76 32.68
N GLY A 1133 -20.52 31.05 33.01
CA GLY A 1133 -19.55 31.75 33.86
C GLY A 1133 -18.19 31.94 33.18
N ILE A 1134 -18.16 31.99 31.84
CA ILE A 1134 -16.96 32.22 31.05
C ILE A 1134 -17.00 33.66 30.55
N GLU A 1135 -16.02 34.46 30.97
CA GLU A 1135 -15.90 35.85 30.53
C GLU A 1135 -15.14 35.92 29.20
N VAL A 1136 -15.68 36.70 28.26
CA VAL A 1136 -15.10 36.92 26.94
C VAL A 1136 -14.49 38.32 26.87
N ILE A 1137 -13.20 38.40 26.52
CA ILE A 1137 -12.46 39.66 26.47
C ILE A 1137 -11.87 39.85 25.08
N PRO A 1138 -12.07 41.02 24.44
CA PRO A 1138 -11.45 41.33 23.15
C PRO A 1138 -9.92 41.17 23.19
N ALA A 1139 -9.36 40.39 22.26
CA ALA A 1139 -7.92 40.22 22.15
C ALA A 1139 -7.33 41.28 21.20
N SER A 1140 -6.57 42.23 21.73
CA SER A 1140 -5.94 43.34 20.97
C SER A 1140 -4.49 43.07 20.56
N LYS A 1141 -3.96 41.87 20.81
CA LYS A 1141 -2.58 41.47 20.55
C LYS A 1141 -2.53 40.15 19.82
N SER A 1142 -1.49 39.94 19.00
CA SER A 1142 -1.29 38.64 18.34
C SER A 1142 -1.10 37.53 19.37
N LYS A 1143 -1.49 36.29 19.00
CA LYS A 1143 -1.34 35.10 19.86
C LYS A 1143 0.10 34.94 20.36
N TYR A 1144 1.11 35.23 19.53
CA TYR A 1144 2.52 35.15 19.92
C TYR A 1144 2.87 36.16 21.02
N VAL A 1145 2.47 37.43 20.86
CA VAL A 1145 2.74 38.50 21.84
C VAL A 1145 2.09 38.16 23.19
N GLN A 1146 0.83 37.72 23.19
CA GLN A 1146 0.14 37.29 24.42
C GLN A 1146 0.91 36.17 25.14
N MET A 1147 1.47 35.20 24.41
CA MET A 1147 2.23 34.10 25.03
C MET A 1147 3.59 34.52 25.57
N VAL A 1148 4.28 35.44 24.89
CA VAL A 1148 5.56 35.96 25.39
C VAL A 1148 5.33 36.68 26.70
N GLU A 1149 4.30 37.54 26.77
CA GLU A 1149 3.91 38.24 28.01
C GLU A 1149 3.53 37.26 29.13
N LEU A 1150 2.71 36.24 28.83
CA LEU A 1150 2.36 35.19 29.80
C LEU A 1150 3.59 34.43 30.29
N SER A 1151 4.51 34.05 29.38
CA SER A 1151 5.74 33.33 29.74
C SER A 1151 6.68 34.13 30.63
N GLN A 1152 6.67 35.46 30.51
CA GLN A 1152 7.45 36.37 31.35
C GLN A 1152 6.77 36.64 32.70
N SER A 1153 5.44 36.59 32.75
CA SER A 1153 4.67 36.89 33.97
C SER A 1153 4.75 35.79 35.04
N GLY A 1154 5.04 34.55 34.64
CA GLY A 1154 5.13 33.40 35.55
C GLY A 1154 3.83 33.04 36.29
N GLN A 1155 2.70 33.60 35.88
CA GLN A 1155 1.36 33.38 36.45
C GLN A 1155 0.48 32.48 35.60
#